data_AF-A0AAD6J094-F1
#
_entry.id   AF-A0AAD6J094-F1
#
_cell.length_a   1.000
_cell.length_b   1.000
_cell.length_c   1.000
_cell.angle_alpha   90.00
_cell.angle_beta   90.00
_cell.angle_gamma   90.00
#
_symmetry.space_group_name_H-M   'P 1'
#
loop_
_entity.id
_entity.type
_entity.pdbx_description
1 polymer ?
#
loop_
_entity_poly.entity_id
_entity_poly.type
_entity_poly.pdbx_seq_one_letter_code
_entity_poly.pdbx_strand_id
1 'polypeptide(L)'
;MTGRARLVGRLTGLFQHAVKNSRPFHASRDLQSTAGKGHSLLRGSRPRRSFFYVPAHKTSYIKKALGSNADCIVLDLEDGVAESEKETARQNIRDLLQRLSHEGYHKGENHAAELCVRINHEGWIEADAWGDLKSPQAPSTALDKDLDLLTNSPDDISNVNNVVSGKRLVNHGDSSASDNQPVIALFETPRAIMNVGDFMKSKSPMVAIVFAAEDYAASTGIPRMEGLMNMLFARSAVVNLCKALGIPPIDMVCQAIRDTTVLERECLNALEMGFEGKQVVHPDQIEIVNRNFSPAKDDLDYSVRVLVARKQQQRAGAIEFEGKMVDMPVFRKAEDISFETGPRGSDYTIARGSLKHSVARMRHAFKEITDGIKQRANERLHNSPGSGGQSSARRPFQAYFAANGDLLAQAQERDVLAYRYHHGTNLGAIFVAERWLFGNLFADGATGDSELDAVKSQVSKHGVDTARTNFEAFWATVMTTQDWEYLANTANVTTVRLPIGYFTLGADFCRNTPFERYAAVYANAWTFVKQFVTTAASYGIGTLIDLHALPGGANGDSHSGTSSGKAELWNSARNLNLALECAKFIARETSSMPSVVGLQLVNEAIWQAPGMYQFYDSVIDALHPINPRLVVYISDAWDVSTALRYSITRNAQLLSSSCPVVVDTHKYYCFAEEDKKLNPWQIIDKVALSEVDTVAGQGAGVIVGEYSCVMDGRSWGNIQGDQRKDLATKFGQKQIARWQKSSGGSFFWTYKMAWMPGGEWGFKEQTTNGALPAGSLASAKESAVRDALARAQGSREALKRASFDQHVNYWNGVAPGQPFEHFRFQDGWDIGFGDALIFFTYRLNNGVKRAGADRIGMLDVWAKRRELEYEESLTMRANGYELDKTYFWEFGHGLRAGIRDFEQAVGFESG
;
A
#
# COMPACT_ATOMS: atom_id res chain seq x y z
N MET A 1 7.32 43.23 -20.19
CA MET A 1 7.97 42.51 -19.07
C MET A 1 7.89 43.26 -17.71
N THR A 2 6.86 44.05 -17.44
CA THR A 2 6.77 44.88 -16.20
C THR A 2 5.62 44.51 -15.25
N GLY A 3 4.77 43.54 -15.62
CA GLY A 3 3.67 43.05 -14.77
C GLY A 3 4.04 41.90 -13.82
N ARG A 4 4.84 40.92 -14.28
CA ARG A 4 5.23 39.74 -13.47
C ARG A 4 6.21 40.08 -12.33
N ALA A 5 7.09 41.07 -12.52
CA ALA A 5 8.01 41.51 -11.47
C ALA A 5 7.31 42.22 -10.30
N ARG A 6 6.18 42.91 -10.54
CA ARG A 6 5.38 43.56 -9.48
C ARG A 6 4.57 42.55 -8.65
N LEU A 7 4.16 41.42 -9.23
CA LEU A 7 3.44 40.37 -8.51
C LEU A 7 4.38 39.55 -7.61
N VAL A 8 5.57 39.22 -8.12
CA VAL A 8 6.62 38.56 -7.33
C VAL A 8 7.05 39.49 -6.19
N GLY A 9 7.31 40.78 -6.46
CA GLY A 9 7.68 41.75 -5.41
C GLY A 9 6.61 41.94 -4.31
N ARG A 10 5.31 41.85 -4.64
CA ARG A 10 4.22 41.91 -3.64
C ARG A 10 4.12 40.63 -2.80
N LEU A 11 4.35 39.46 -3.40
CA LEU A 11 4.37 38.18 -2.68
C LEU A 11 5.61 38.04 -1.79
N THR A 12 6.79 38.49 -2.26
CA THR A 12 8.01 38.52 -1.42
C THR A 12 7.89 39.56 -0.30
N GLY A 13 7.21 40.69 -0.55
CA GLY A 13 6.90 41.70 0.46
C GLY A 13 5.93 41.22 1.54
N LEU A 14 4.88 40.47 1.16
CA LEU A 14 3.96 39.83 2.12
C LEU A 14 4.66 38.77 2.97
N PHE A 15 5.55 37.98 2.37
CA PHE A 15 6.33 36.98 3.08
C PHE A 15 7.36 37.62 4.03
N GLN A 16 8.06 38.67 3.60
CA GLN A 16 8.99 39.42 4.46
C GLN A 16 8.29 40.23 5.55
N HIS A 17 7.05 40.70 5.32
CA HIS A 17 6.25 41.36 6.34
C HIS A 17 5.72 40.34 7.37
N ALA A 18 5.32 39.14 6.93
CA ALA A 18 4.96 38.03 7.82
C ALA A 18 6.16 37.55 8.66
N VAL A 19 7.37 37.56 8.10
CA VAL A 19 8.62 37.20 8.80
C VAL A 19 9.16 38.33 9.70
N LYS A 20 8.95 39.61 9.36
CA LYS A 20 9.35 40.74 10.22
C LYS A 20 8.36 41.06 11.34
N ASN A 21 7.08 40.74 11.18
CA ASN A 21 6.06 40.93 12.21
C ASN A 21 5.80 39.68 13.06
N SER A 22 6.35 38.52 12.69
CA SER A 22 6.49 37.41 13.62
C SER A 22 7.60 37.75 14.60
N ARG A 23 7.20 38.32 15.74
CA ARG A 23 8.11 38.47 16.88
C ARG A 23 8.72 37.10 17.16
N PRO A 24 10.04 37.01 17.39
CA PRO A 24 10.63 35.75 17.85
C PRO A 24 9.88 35.34 19.12
N PHE A 25 9.46 34.09 19.16
CA PHE A 25 8.86 33.47 20.33
C PHE A 25 9.94 33.43 21.42
N HIS A 26 10.14 34.54 22.11
CA HIS A 26 10.77 34.53 23.41
C HIS A 26 9.80 33.76 24.30
N ALA A 27 10.16 32.50 24.57
CA ALA A 27 9.61 31.72 25.65
C ALA A 27 9.77 32.56 26.94
N SER A 28 8.74 33.32 27.28
CA SER A 28 8.63 33.92 28.60
C SER A 28 8.58 32.77 29.60
N ARG A 29 9.28 32.96 30.72
CA ARG A 29 9.33 32.04 31.86
C ARG A 29 7.95 31.71 32.48
N ASP A 30 6.86 32.24 31.94
CA ASP A 30 5.50 32.02 32.41
C ASP A 30 4.76 30.85 31.73
N LEU A 31 5.28 30.29 30.62
CA LEU A 31 4.75 29.03 30.07
C LEU A 31 5.14 27.79 30.91
N GLN A 32 6.12 27.92 31.82
CA GLN A 32 6.46 26.86 32.79
C GLN A 32 5.59 26.88 34.04
N SER A 33 4.88 27.98 34.35
CA SER A 33 4.03 28.05 35.56
C SER A 33 2.57 27.66 35.31
N THR A 34 2.08 27.72 34.06
CA THR A 34 0.72 27.27 33.68
C THR A 34 0.70 25.83 33.14
N ALA A 35 1.82 25.31 32.63
CA ALA A 35 1.96 23.89 32.28
C ALA A 35 1.79 22.95 33.50
N GLY A 36 1.99 23.46 34.72
CA GLY A 36 1.78 22.73 35.98
C GLY A 36 0.33 22.62 36.46
N LYS A 37 -0.63 23.31 35.83
CA LYS A 37 -2.06 23.25 36.23
C LYS A 37 -3.03 22.87 35.09
N GLY A 38 -2.62 22.95 33.82
CA GLY A 38 -3.43 22.50 32.68
C GLY A 38 -3.42 20.98 32.43
N HIS A 39 -2.40 20.26 32.90
CA HIS A 39 -2.29 18.79 32.73
C HIS A 39 -3.27 17.97 33.60
N SER A 40 -4.17 18.62 34.34
CA SER A 40 -5.10 17.95 35.25
C SER A 40 -6.48 17.68 34.64
N LEU A 41 -6.83 18.23 33.46
CA LEU A 41 -8.19 18.13 32.92
C LEU A 41 -8.41 17.00 31.90
N LEU A 42 -7.35 16.36 31.38
CA LEU A 42 -7.47 15.25 30.40
C LEU A 42 -6.97 13.90 30.94
N ARG A 43 -6.66 13.78 32.23
CA ARG A 43 -6.34 12.49 32.86
C ARG A 43 -7.63 11.75 33.25
N GLY A 44 -8.34 11.26 32.24
CA GLY A 44 -9.44 10.30 32.40
C GLY A 44 -10.37 10.19 31.19
N SER A 45 -9.93 10.58 29.98
CA SER A 45 -10.80 10.68 28.80
C SER A 45 -11.36 9.31 28.39
N ARG A 46 -12.69 9.25 28.28
CA ARG A 46 -13.42 8.11 27.72
C ARG A 46 -13.02 7.94 26.25
N PRO A 47 -12.83 6.72 25.71
CA PRO A 47 -12.64 6.52 24.28
C PRO A 47 -13.82 7.12 23.49
N ARG A 48 -13.52 7.75 22.36
CA ARG A 48 -14.48 8.41 21.46
C ARG A 48 -14.44 7.78 20.06
N ARG A 49 -14.56 6.45 20.00
CA ARG A 49 -14.38 5.67 18.75
C ARG A 49 -15.59 5.79 17.84
N SER A 50 -16.80 5.82 18.40
CA SER A 50 -18.06 5.89 17.65
C SER A 50 -18.94 7.07 18.07
N PHE A 51 -19.30 7.90 17.08
CA PHE A 51 -20.25 9.01 17.23
C PHE A 51 -21.58 8.62 16.61
N PHE A 52 -22.51 8.08 17.40
CA PHE A 52 -23.80 7.59 16.90
C PHE A 52 -24.86 8.70 16.88
N TYR A 53 -25.27 9.12 15.68
CA TYR A 53 -26.27 10.16 15.48
C TYR A 53 -27.70 9.61 15.60
N VAL A 54 -28.53 10.30 16.38
CA VAL A 54 -29.88 9.87 16.73
C VAL A 54 -30.84 11.06 16.64
N PRO A 55 -31.86 11.02 15.76
CA PRO A 55 -32.89 12.05 15.70
C PRO A 55 -33.62 12.25 17.03
N ALA A 56 -33.52 13.44 17.62
CA ALA A 56 -34.02 13.69 18.97
C ALA A 56 -35.56 13.68 19.09
N HIS A 57 -36.31 13.84 17.98
CA HIS A 57 -37.77 13.69 17.98
C HIS A 57 -38.25 12.23 18.16
N LYS A 58 -37.38 11.23 17.99
CA LYS A 58 -37.71 9.79 18.11
C LYS A 58 -37.26 9.22 19.45
N THR A 59 -38.12 9.30 20.48
CA THR A 59 -37.86 8.74 21.82
C THR A 59 -37.51 7.25 21.81
N SER A 60 -38.11 6.47 20.89
CA SER A 60 -37.79 5.05 20.72
C SER A 60 -36.36 4.81 20.22
N TYR A 61 -35.80 5.73 19.42
CA TYR A 61 -34.43 5.63 18.90
C TYR A 61 -33.44 6.06 19.97
N ILE A 62 -33.75 7.13 20.71
CA ILE A 62 -32.98 7.55 21.90
C ILE A 62 -32.85 6.38 22.88
N LYS A 63 -33.95 5.70 23.20
CA LYS A 63 -33.93 4.55 24.12
C LYS A 63 -33.05 3.40 23.62
N LYS A 64 -33.07 3.11 22.31
CA LYS A 64 -32.21 2.10 21.71
C LYS A 64 -30.73 2.50 21.72
N ALA A 65 -30.44 3.77 21.42
CA ALA A 65 -29.09 4.30 21.42
C ALA A 65 -28.46 4.26 22.82
N LEU A 66 -29.24 4.62 23.85
CA LEU A 66 -28.81 4.52 25.26
C LEU A 66 -28.48 3.08 25.69
N GLY A 67 -29.01 2.06 25.00
CA GLY A 67 -28.68 0.65 25.22
C GLY A 67 -27.64 0.09 24.25
N SER A 68 -27.02 0.92 23.41
CA SER A 68 -26.00 0.50 22.45
C SER A 68 -24.59 0.57 23.03
N ASN A 69 -23.62 -0.03 22.34
CA ASN A 69 -22.20 0.06 22.70
C ASN A 69 -21.51 1.33 22.12
N ALA A 70 -22.27 2.35 21.71
CA ALA A 70 -21.67 3.58 21.20
C ALA A 70 -20.86 4.28 22.30
N ASP A 71 -19.71 4.84 21.93
CA ASP A 71 -18.88 5.63 22.85
C ASP A 71 -19.50 7.03 23.07
N CYS A 72 -20.05 7.63 22.01
CA CYS A 72 -20.75 8.91 22.02
C CYS A 72 -22.11 8.76 21.31
N ILE A 73 -23.18 9.23 21.95
CA ILE A 73 -24.53 9.32 21.38
C ILE A 73 -24.83 10.80 21.10
N VAL A 74 -24.99 11.14 19.84
CA VAL A 74 -25.28 12.49 19.37
C VAL A 74 -26.79 12.63 19.16
N LEU A 75 -27.44 13.38 20.04
CA LEU A 75 -28.84 13.76 19.92
C LEU A 75 -28.92 14.87 18.87
N ASP A 76 -29.42 14.50 17.70
CA ASP A 76 -29.46 15.37 16.53
C ASP A 76 -30.69 16.28 16.59
N LEU A 77 -30.45 17.59 16.54
CA LEU A 77 -31.46 18.63 16.32
C LEU A 77 -31.35 19.27 14.93
N GLU A 78 -30.49 18.78 14.02
CA GLU A 78 -30.25 19.33 12.68
C GLU A 78 -31.00 18.54 11.60
N ASP A 79 -30.31 18.02 10.58
CA ASP A 79 -30.94 17.43 9.38
C ASP A 79 -31.77 16.18 9.68
N GLY A 80 -31.46 15.47 10.77
CA GLY A 80 -32.23 14.31 11.23
C GLY A 80 -33.61 14.67 11.80
N VAL A 81 -33.94 15.94 12.01
CA VAL A 81 -35.22 16.41 12.57
C VAL A 81 -35.89 17.40 11.64
N ALA A 82 -37.09 17.04 11.16
CA ALA A 82 -37.92 17.94 10.38
C ALA A 82 -38.29 19.20 11.19
N GLU A 83 -38.46 20.34 10.50
CA GLU A 83 -38.70 21.63 11.15
C GLU A 83 -39.90 21.61 12.11
N SER A 84 -41.00 20.96 11.71
CA SER A 84 -42.21 20.81 12.53
C SER A 84 -42.00 19.98 13.81
N GLU A 85 -40.93 19.18 13.87
CA GLU A 85 -40.64 18.26 14.97
C GLU A 85 -39.54 18.80 15.90
N LYS A 86 -38.95 19.97 15.60
CA LYS A 86 -37.85 20.54 16.41
C LYS A 86 -38.27 20.79 17.85
N GLU A 87 -39.49 21.27 18.10
CA GLU A 87 -39.95 21.50 19.47
C GLU A 87 -40.18 20.19 20.24
N THR A 88 -40.75 19.18 19.57
CA THR A 88 -40.85 17.83 20.13
C THR A 88 -39.47 17.25 20.45
N ALA A 89 -38.49 17.45 19.57
CA ALA A 89 -37.12 17.02 19.78
C ALA A 89 -36.47 17.70 20.99
N ARG A 90 -36.64 19.02 21.13
CA ARG A 90 -36.17 19.78 22.32
C ARG A 90 -36.81 19.26 23.59
N GLN A 91 -38.13 19.07 23.59
CA GLN A 91 -38.85 18.55 24.75
C GLN A 91 -38.36 17.14 25.14
N ASN A 92 -38.14 16.25 24.18
CA ASN A 92 -37.61 14.92 24.44
C ASN A 92 -36.20 14.96 25.06
N ILE A 93 -35.35 15.89 24.62
CA ILE A 93 -34.02 16.09 25.23
C ILE A 93 -34.17 16.61 26.67
N ARG A 94 -35.04 17.60 26.92
CA ARG A 94 -35.31 18.11 28.27
C ARG A 94 -35.78 16.98 29.19
N ASP A 95 -36.78 16.22 28.76
CA ASP A 95 -37.34 15.09 29.51
C ASP A 95 -36.26 14.02 29.79
N LEU A 96 -35.41 13.72 28.80
CA LEU A 96 -34.30 12.78 28.96
C LEU A 96 -33.30 13.29 30.00
N LEU A 97 -32.84 14.54 29.89
CA LEU A 97 -31.85 15.11 30.80
C LEU A 97 -32.40 15.22 32.22
N GLN A 98 -33.67 15.64 32.36
CA GLN A 98 -34.37 15.67 33.64
C GLN A 98 -34.46 14.26 34.25
N ARG A 99 -34.85 13.26 33.47
CA ARG A 99 -34.90 11.87 33.92
C ARG A 99 -33.52 11.37 34.36
N LEU A 100 -32.48 11.64 33.59
CA LEU A 100 -31.10 11.25 33.92
C LEU A 100 -30.56 11.99 35.17
N SER A 101 -31.01 13.22 35.43
CA SER A 101 -30.65 14.00 36.63
C SER A 101 -31.29 13.45 37.91
N HIS A 102 -32.52 12.92 37.82
CA HIS A 102 -33.25 12.34 38.96
C HIS A 102 -32.89 10.88 39.22
N GLU A 103 -32.77 10.06 38.17
CA GLU A 103 -32.51 8.62 38.29
C GLU A 103 -31.01 8.31 38.47
N GLY A 104 -30.14 9.28 38.16
CA GLY A 104 -28.71 9.07 37.99
C GLY A 104 -28.41 8.29 36.70
N TYR A 105 -27.33 8.65 36.00
CA TYR A 105 -26.90 7.93 34.80
C TYR A 105 -26.21 6.60 35.16
N HIS A 106 -26.91 5.66 35.81
CA HIS A 106 -26.36 4.35 36.18
C HIS A 106 -27.43 3.23 36.28
N LYS A 107 -27.47 2.31 35.31
CA LYS A 107 -27.13 0.87 35.49
C LYS A 107 -27.62 -0.04 34.36
N GLY A 108 -26.62 -0.65 33.72
CA GLY A 108 -26.59 -1.97 33.11
C GLY A 108 -25.10 -2.30 32.99
N GLU A 109 -24.67 -3.54 33.22
CA GLU A 109 -23.27 -3.93 33.46
C GLU A 109 -22.27 -3.74 32.28
N ASN A 110 -22.51 -2.83 31.35
CA ASN A 110 -21.54 -2.45 30.32
C ASN A 110 -21.82 -1.05 29.74
N HIS A 111 -20.79 -0.19 29.80
CA HIS A 111 -20.57 1.07 29.04
C HIS A 111 -21.53 2.26 29.29
N ALA A 112 -21.02 3.33 29.92
CA ALA A 112 -21.64 4.66 29.95
C ALA A 112 -21.17 5.47 28.74
N ALA A 113 -22.05 5.67 27.75
CA ALA A 113 -21.82 6.50 26.57
C ALA A 113 -21.86 8.00 26.92
N GLU A 114 -21.07 8.82 26.23
CA GLU A 114 -21.14 10.29 26.30
C GLU A 114 -22.39 10.78 25.55
N LEU A 115 -23.10 11.77 26.10
CA LEU A 115 -24.27 12.37 25.44
C LEU A 115 -23.87 13.73 24.87
N CYS A 116 -24.02 13.88 23.55
CA CYS A 116 -23.76 15.12 22.82
C CYS A 116 -25.06 15.64 22.21
N VAL A 117 -25.20 16.96 22.05
CA VAL A 117 -26.34 17.57 21.34
C VAL A 117 -25.82 18.35 20.15
N ARG A 118 -26.27 17.99 18.93
CA ARG A 118 -25.97 18.75 17.70
C ARG A 118 -26.99 19.87 17.54
N ILE A 119 -26.51 21.10 17.31
CA ILE A 119 -27.34 22.31 17.22
C ILE A 119 -27.27 22.92 15.81
N ASN A 120 -28.36 23.57 15.36
CA ASN A 120 -28.45 24.20 14.03
C ASN A 120 -27.57 25.45 13.89
N HIS A 121 -27.13 25.73 12.66
CA HIS A 121 -26.41 26.95 12.23
C HIS A 121 -27.20 28.27 12.45
N GLU A 122 -28.52 28.24 12.66
CA GLU A 122 -29.34 29.47 12.77
C GLU A 122 -29.50 30.03 14.20
N GLY A 123 -28.87 29.45 15.22
CA GLY A 123 -28.76 30.08 16.53
C GLY A 123 -30.07 30.26 17.33
N TRP A 124 -31.20 29.67 16.90
CA TRP A 124 -32.44 29.71 17.67
C TRP A 124 -32.45 28.67 18.80
N ILE A 125 -31.79 29.04 19.89
CA ILE A 125 -32.24 28.64 21.21
C ILE A 125 -32.89 29.87 21.82
N GLU A 126 -34.23 29.89 21.91
CA GLU A 126 -34.87 30.73 22.91
C GLU A 126 -34.20 30.41 24.25
N ALA A 127 -33.70 31.45 24.92
CA ALA A 127 -32.98 31.38 26.20
C ALA A 127 -33.71 30.52 27.26
N ASP A 128 -34.99 30.27 27.06
CA ASP A 128 -35.87 29.46 27.90
C ASP A 128 -35.48 27.96 27.92
N ALA A 129 -34.97 27.38 26.82
CA ALA A 129 -34.64 25.95 26.79
C ALA A 129 -33.37 25.57 27.60
N TRP A 130 -32.40 26.48 27.70
CA TRP A 130 -31.21 26.32 28.54
C TRP A 130 -31.41 26.92 29.94
N GLY A 131 -32.28 27.93 30.08
CA GLY A 131 -32.65 28.54 31.36
C GLY A 131 -33.41 27.59 32.29
N ASP A 132 -34.32 26.78 31.76
CA ASP A 132 -35.08 25.80 32.56
C ASP A 132 -34.22 24.63 33.07
N LEU A 133 -33.10 24.32 32.39
CA LEU A 133 -32.10 23.36 32.89
C LEU A 133 -31.36 23.87 34.15
N LYS A 134 -31.49 25.16 34.49
CA LYS A 134 -30.91 25.80 35.69
C LYS A 134 -31.95 26.33 36.68
N SER A 135 -33.20 25.84 36.63
CA SER A 135 -34.20 26.20 37.66
C SER A 135 -33.69 25.86 39.07
N PRO A 136 -33.81 26.76 40.08
CA PRO A 136 -33.34 26.53 41.45
C PRO A 136 -33.97 25.33 42.18
N GLN A 137 -34.95 24.66 41.56
CA GLN A 137 -35.58 23.44 42.05
C GLN A 137 -34.97 22.15 41.47
N ALA A 138 -34.05 22.26 40.51
CA ALA A 138 -33.29 21.12 40.01
C ALA A 138 -32.16 20.79 41.02
N PRO A 139 -32.11 19.55 41.55
CA PRO A 139 -31.04 19.16 42.45
C PRO A 139 -29.70 19.28 41.71
N SER A 140 -28.74 19.96 42.33
CA SER A 140 -27.38 20.15 41.81
C SER A 140 -26.69 18.79 41.66
N THR A 141 -26.84 18.11 40.53
CA THR A 141 -26.29 16.77 40.32
C THR A 141 -25.63 16.65 38.95
N ALA A 142 -24.30 16.65 38.95
CA ALA A 142 -23.39 15.87 38.09
C ALA A 142 -23.53 15.89 36.54
N LEU A 143 -24.52 16.56 35.95
CA LEU A 143 -24.76 16.64 34.50
C LEU A 143 -24.11 17.86 33.83
N ASP A 144 -23.48 18.76 34.60
CA ASP A 144 -22.79 19.94 34.07
C ASP A 144 -21.43 19.63 33.39
N LYS A 145 -20.95 18.37 33.43
CA LYS A 145 -19.59 18.00 32.99
C LYS A 145 -19.51 17.09 31.76
N ASP A 146 -20.64 16.56 31.28
CA ASP A 146 -20.68 15.51 30.25
C ASP A 146 -21.56 15.91 29.03
N LEU A 147 -21.76 17.22 28.76
CA LEU A 147 -22.58 17.70 27.64
C LEU A 147 -21.77 18.56 26.66
N ASP A 148 -21.34 17.96 25.55
CA ASP A 148 -20.59 18.65 24.48
C ASP A 148 -21.53 19.19 23.38
N LEU A 149 -21.27 20.41 22.91
CA LEU A 149 -22.02 21.07 21.81
C LEU A 149 -21.29 20.90 20.47
N LEU A 150 -22.04 20.58 19.40
CA LEU A 150 -21.56 20.41 18.01
C LEU A 150 -21.95 21.62 17.14
N THR A 151 -21.00 22.35 16.54
CA THR A 151 -21.25 23.62 15.79
C THR A 151 -20.40 23.78 14.51
N ASN A 152 -20.93 24.53 13.53
CA ASN A 152 -20.56 24.51 12.10
C ASN A 152 -19.76 25.73 11.58
N SER A 153 -19.38 26.72 12.42
CA SER A 153 -18.64 27.91 11.95
C SER A 153 -17.81 28.62 13.05
N PRO A 154 -16.66 29.25 12.74
CA PRO A 154 -15.98 30.19 13.64
C PRO A 154 -16.86 31.36 14.11
N ASP A 155 -17.81 31.78 13.27
CA ASP A 155 -18.79 32.82 13.61
C ASP A 155 -19.84 32.28 14.61
N ASP A 156 -20.12 30.97 14.60
CA ASP A 156 -21.05 30.31 15.54
C ASP A 156 -20.43 30.05 16.91
N ILE A 157 -19.11 29.85 17.02
CA ILE A 157 -18.42 29.73 18.31
C ILE A 157 -18.56 31.02 19.15
N SER A 158 -18.65 32.17 18.47
CA SER A 158 -18.95 33.45 19.11
C SER A 158 -20.40 33.52 19.61
N ASN A 159 -21.35 32.92 18.88
CA ASN A 159 -22.76 32.82 19.27
C ASN A 159 -23.02 31.79 20.36
N VAL A 160 -22.33 30.65 20.36
CA VAL A 160 -22.38 29.65 21.44
C VAL A 160 -21.91 30.25 22.77
N ASN A 161 -20.85 31.07 22.76
CA ASN A 161 -20.44 31.81 23.95
C ASN A 161 -21.48 32.85 24.40
N ASN A 162 -22.19 33.51 23.49
CA ASN A 162 -23.26 34.47 23.82
C ASN A 162 -24.51 33.79 24.39
N VAL A 163 -24.83 32.58 23.95
CA VAL A 163 -25.97 31.76 24.43
C VAL A 163 -25.64 31.09 25.77
N VAL A 164 -24.42 30.58 25.95
CA VAL A 164 -23.97 29.91 27.20
C VAL A 164 -23.67 30.91 28.33
N SER A 165 -23.24 32.14 28.03
CA SER A 165 -22.90 33.16 29.05
C SER A 165 -24.08 34.03 29.51
N GLY A 166 -25.31 33.78 29.05
CA GLY A 166 -26.52 34.43 29.57
C GLY A 166 -26.53 35.96 29.45
N LYS A 167 -25.82 36.56 28.49
CA LYS A 167 -25.74 38.03 28.34
C LYS A 167 -26.71 38.61 27.33
N ARG A 168 -27.98 38.22 27.41
CA ARG A 168 -29.11 39.10 27.04
C ARG A 168 -30.42 38.53 27.55
N LEU A 169 -30.68 38.65 28.86
CA LEU A 169 -31.94 39.13 29.43
C LEU A 169 -31.95 38.95 30.97
N VAL A 170 -32.28 40.06 31.63
CA VAL A 170 -32.75 40.26 33.02
C VAL A 170 -31.73 40.33 34.17
N ASN A 171 -31.71 41.53 34.76
CA ASN A 171 -31.31 41.86 36.11
C ASN A 171 -31.78 40.81 37.14
N HIS A 172 -30.88 40.04 37.74
CA HIS A 172 -30.78 39.85 39.19
C HIS A 172 -29.53 39.02 39.46
N GLY A 173 -28.70 39.49 40.39
CA GLY A 173 -27.36 38.98 40.61
C GLY A 173 -27.35 37.56 41.15
N ASP A 174 -26.80 36.63 40.38
CA ASP A 174 -26.00 35.56 40.94
C ASP A 174 -24.90 35.15 39.96
N SER A 175 -23.65 35.35 40.36
CA SER A 175 -22.45 35.28 39.51
C SER A 175 -21.69 33.98 39.77
N SER A 176 -22.30 32.82 39.50
CA SER A 176 -21.65 31.52 39.76
C SER A 176 -21.84 30.42 38.70
N ALA A 177 -22.38 30.71 37.52
CA ALA A 177 -22.36 29.73 36.42
C ALA A 177 -20.97 29.71 35.74
N SER A 178 -20.27 28.58 35.84
CA SER A 178 -18.90 28.41 35.32
C SER A 178 -18.83 28.54 33.80
N ASP A 179 -17.96 29.44 33.35
CA ASP A 179 -17.89 30.04 32.02
C ASP A 179 -17.15 29.19 30.96
N ASN A 180 -17.25 27.84 30.92
CA ASN A 180 -16.47 27.03 29.96
C ASN A 180 -17.04 25.63 29.64
N GLN A 181 -18.10 25.54 28.84
CA GLN A 181 -18.65 24.27 28.36
C GLN A 181 -17.81 23.69 27.20
N PRO A 182 -17.53 22.37 27.14
CA PRO A 182 -16.73 21.80 26.06
C PRO A 182 -17.51 21.65 24.74
N VAL A 183 -16.77 21.73 23.64
CA VAL A 183 -17.33 21.83 22.27
C VAL A 183 -16.63 20.86 21.34
N ILE A 184 -17.39 20.19 20.47
CA ILE A 184 -16.89 19.39 19.37
C ILE A 184 -17.17 20.16 18.08
N ALA A 185 -16.15 20.48 17.29
CA ALA A 185 -16.35 21.28 16.08
C ALA A 185 -16.64 20.39 14.86
N LEU A 186 -17.58 20.78 14.00
CA LEU A 186 -17.73 20.16 12.68
C LEU A 186 -16.96 20.96 11.64
N PHE A 187 -16.08 20.28 10.91
CA PHE A 187 -15.30 20.84 9.83
C PHE A 187 -15.91 20.43 8.52
N GLU A 188 -16.73 21.32 7.96
CA GLU A 188 -17.64 21.02 6.86
C GLU A 188 -17.47 21.94 5.64
N THR A 189 -16.62 22.97 5.73
CA THR A 189 -16.35 23.89 4.61
C THR A 189 -14.85 24.09 4.38
N PRO A 190 -14.41 24.46 3.16
CA PRO A 190 -13.03 24.87 2.89
C PRO A 190 -12.54 25.98 3.82
N ARG A 191 -13.43 26.90 4.19
CA ARG A 191 -13.10 27.98 5.14
C ARG A 191 -12.76 27.42 6.52
N ALA A 192 -13.51 26.44 7.02
CA ALA A 192 -13.20 25.78 8.27
C ALA A 192 -11.85 25.05 8.22
N ILE A 193 -11.56 24.37 7.09
CA ILE A 193 -10.26 23.70 6.87
C ILE A 193 -9.09 24.69 6.82
N MET A 194 -9.27 25.87 6.19
CA MET A 194 -8.19 26.83 5.95
C MET A 194 -7.96 27.82 7.11
N ASN A 195 -9.00 28.11 7.92
CA ASN A 195 -8.97 29.13 8.98
C ASN A 195 -8.94 28.54 10.40
N VAL A 196 -8.13 27.50 10.56
CA VAL A 196 -7.88 26.79 11.81
C VAL A 196 -7.52 27.70 12.99
N GLY A 197 -6.76 28.77 12.74
CA GLY A 197 -6.33 29.72 13.77
C GLY A 197 -7.47 30.50 14.44
N ASP A 198 -8.67 30.54 13.84
CA ASP A 198 -9.83 31.20 14.43
C ASP A 198 -10.50 30.31 15.49
N PHE A 199 -10.52 28.99 15.30
CA PHE A 199 -10.99 28.03 16.29
C PHE A 199 -10.16 28.05 17.58
N MET A 200 -8.86 28.34 17.45
CA MET A 200 -7.92 28.49 18.56
C MET A 200 -8.13 29.72 19.43
N LYS A 201 -8.96 30.67 18.99
CA LYS A 201 -9.30 31.88 19.76
C LYS A 201 -10.53 31.67 20.65
N SER A 202 -11.21 30.53 20.54
CA SER A 202 -12.35 30.18 21.37
C SER A 202 -11.96 30.14 22.85
N LYS A 203 -12.84 30.66 23.72
CA LYS A 203 -12.68 30.52 25.18
C LYS A 203 -13.12 29.13 25.66
N SER A 204 -14.12 28.55 24.99
CA SER A 204 -14.64 27.21 25.25
C SER A 204 -13.59 26.14 24.92
N PRO A 205 -13.38 25.13 25.78
CA PRO A 205 -12.45 24.05 25.49
C PRO A 205 -12.98 23.17 24.35
N MET A 206 -12.26 23.15 23.23
CA MET A 206 -12.54 22.19 22.15
C MET A 206 -12.04 20.80 22.57
N VAL A 207 -12.87 19.77 22.39
CA VAL A 207 -12.59 18.41 22.87
C VAL A 207 -12.56 17.35 21.79
N ALA A 208 -13.04 17.66 20.58
CA ALA A 208 -12.85 16.86 19.37
C ALA A 208 -13.14 17.71 18.11
N ILE A 209 -12.70 17.23 16.94
CA ILE A 209 -13.14 17.78 15.65
C ILE A 209 -13.64 16.64 14.78
N VAL A 210 -14.83 16.84 14.21
CA VAL A 210 -15.50 15.91 13.31
C VAL A 210 -15.37 16.42 11.88
N PHE A 211 -14.89 15.58 10.96
CA PHE A 211 -14.88 15.92 9.54
C PHE A 211 -16.24 15.58 8.91
N ALA A 212 -17.00 16.61 8.51
CA ALA A 212 -18.30 16.47 7.86
C ALA A 212 -18.13 16.49 6.34
N ALA A 213 -17.95 15.30 5.78
CA ALA A 213 -17.50 15.15 4.41
C ALA A 213 -18.57 15.47 3.35
N GLU A 214 -19.86 15.30 3.66
CA GLU A 214 -20.95 15.54 2.71
C GLU A 214 -21.14 17.03 2.43
N ASP A 215 -21.16 17.83 3.48
CA ASP A 215 -21.22 19.29 3.39
C ASP A 215 -19.92 19.87 2.82
N TYR A 216 -18.78 19.25 3.11
CA TYR A 216 -17.51 19.59 2.47
C TYR A 216 -17.55 19.32 0.97
N ALA A 217 -18.08 18.17 0.56
CA ALA A 217 -18.24 17.80 -0.84
C ALA A 217 -19.17 18.78 -1.56
N ALA A 218 -20.32 19.09 -0.94
CA ALA A 218 -21.30 20.04 -1.46
C ALA A 218 -20.70 21.45 -1.62
N SER A 219 -19.98 21.94 -0.61
CA SER A 219 -19.38 23.28 -0.62
C SER A 219 -18.19 23.44 -1.58
N THR A 220 -17.49 22.36 -1.91
CA THR A 220 -16.38 22.35 -2.88
C THR A 220 -16.78 21.95 -4.29
N GLY A 221 -17.98 21.39 -4.47
CA GLY A 221 -18.45 20.85 -5.75
C GLY A 221 -17.72 19.57 -6.18
N ILE A 222 -17.08 18.85 -5.25
CA ILE A 222 -16.41 17.57 -5.55
C ILE A 222 -17.38 16.40 -5.31
N PRO A 223 -17.35 15.33 -6.14
CA PRO A 223 -18.20 14.16 -5.93
C PRO A 223 -17.68 13.28 -4.80
N ARG A 224 -18.54 12.45 -4.20
CA ARG A 224 -18.07 11.34 -3.36
C ARG A 224 -17.36 10.30 -4.25
N MET A 225 -16.11 9.97 -3.92
CA MET A 225 -15.26 9.06 -4.69
C MET A 225 -14.85 7.85 -3.84
N GLU A 226 -14.83 6.67 -4.46
CA GLU A 226 -14.23 5.48 -3.84
C GLU A 226 -12.72 5.68 -3.62
N GLY A 227 -12.23 5.36 -2.42
CA GLY A 227 -10.84 5.64 -2.01
C GLY A 227 -10.57 7.08 -1.56
N LEU A 228 -11.54 7.99 -1.65
CA LEU A 228 -11.58 9.29 -0.94
C LEU A 228 -10.39 10.23 -1.22
N MET A 229 -9.67 10.00 -2.33
CA MET A 229 -8.46 10.74 -2.69
C MET A 229 -8.72 12.24 -2.84
N ASN A 230 -9.89 12.60 -3.36
CA ASN A 230 -10.30 13.99 -3.53
C ASN A 230 -10.58 14.74 -2.21
N MET A 231 -10.67 14.02 -1.08
CA MET A 231 -10.80 14.60 0.26
C MET A 231 -9.51 14.47 1.09
N LEU A 232 -8.43 13.92 0.51
CA LEU A 232 -7.17 13.63 1.21
C LEU A 232 -6.60 14.86 1.91
N PHE A 233 -6.56 16.02 1.22
CA PHE A 233 -6.06 17.27 1.78
C PHE A 233 -6.86 17.71 3.01
N ALA A 234 -8.20 17.75 2.90
CA ALA A 234 -9.08 18.22 3.97
C ALA A 234 -9.02 17.30 5.20
N ARG A 235 -9.06 15.98 4.97
CA ARG A 235 -8.95 14.97 6.04
C ARG A 235 -7.58 15.03 6.71
N SER A 236 -6.49 15.18 5.95
CA SER A 236 -5.15 15.33 6.50
C SER A 236 -5.00 16.61 7.32
N ALA A 237 -5.62 17.71 6.89
CA ALA A 237 -5.62 18.98 7.62
C ALA A 237 -6.33 18.86 8.98
N VAL A 238 -7.49 18.18 9.03
CA VAL A 238 -8.22 17.91 10.28
C VAL A 238 -7.36 17.10 11.25
N VAL A 239 -6.73 16.01 10.79
CA VAL A 239 -5.88 15.20 11.69
C VAL A 239 -4.71 16.01 12.23
N ASN A 240 -3.96 16.69 11.35
CA ASN A 240 -2.80 17.48 11.77
C ASN A 240 -3.19 18.57 12.78
N LEU A 241 -4.36 19.20 12.59
CA LEU A 241 -4.90 20.14 13.55
C LEU A 241 -5.20 19.46 14.89
N CYS A 242 -6.03 18.42 14.89
CA CYS A 242 -6.40 17.70 16.09
C CYS A 242 -5.19 17.26 16.93
N LYS A 243 -4.17 16.70 16.26
CA LYS A 243 -2.92 16.30 16.90
C LYS A 243 -2.13 17.49 17.45
N ALA A 244 -2.14 18.64 16.77
CA ALA A 244 -1.54 19.86 17.29
C ALA A 244 -2.26 20.41 18.54
N LEU A 245 -3.56 20.13 18.70
CA LEU A 245 -4.36 20.55 19.87
C LEU A 245 -4.41 19.50 20.98
N GLY A 246 -3.96 18.28 20.73
CA GLY A 246 -4.10 17.17 21.66
C GLY A 246 -5.55 16.72 21.85
N ILE A 247 -6.37 16.79 20.78
CA ILE A 247 -7.78 16.35 20.78
C ILE A 247 -8.00 15.30 19.68
N PRO A 248 -8.97 14.37 19.84
CA PRO A 248 -9.26 13.34 18.86
C PRO A 248 -9.82 13.90 17.54
N PRO A 249 -9.28 13.50 16.37
CA PRO A 249 -9.92 13.66 15.08
C PRO A 249 -10.94 12.54 14.83
N ILE A 250 -12.17 12.92 14.47
CA ILE A 250 -13.27 12.00 14.19
C ILE A 250 -13.60 12.02 12.70
N ASP A 251 -13.52 10.85 12.08
CA ASP A 251 -13.71 10.65 10.64
C ASP A 251 -15.20 10.69 10.25
N MET A 252 -15.45 10.89 8.96
CA MET A 252 -16.77 11.07 8.36
C MET A 252 -17.70 9.85 8.42
N VAL A 253 -18.98 10.07 8.10
CA VAL A 253 -19.98 9.00 7.91
C VAL A 253 -19.64 8.09 6.72
N CYS A 254 -20.03 6.82 6.81
CA CYS A 254 -20.04 5.88 5.69
C CYS A 254 -21.44 5.82 5.07
N GLN A 255 -21.57 6.23 3.80
CA GLN A 255 -22.85 6.27 3.08
C GLN A 255 -23.46 4.89 2.84
N ALA A 256 -22.62 3.85 2.71
CA ALA A 256 -23.06 2.50 2.48
C ALA A 256 -23.52 1.86 3.80
N ILE A 257 -24.69 2.28 4.30
CA ILE A 257 -25.20 1.98 5.66
C ILE A 257 -25.14 0.47 5.99
N ARG A 258 -25.46 -0.38 5.02
CA ARG A 258 -25.54 -1.85 5.20
C ARG A 258 -24.34 -2.61 4.65
N ASP A 259 -23.40 -1.92 4.00
CA ASP A 259 -22.21 -2.56 3.44
C ASP A 259 -21.08 -2.50 4.47
N THR A 260 -20.93 -3.59 5.21
CA THR A 260 -19.90 -3.71 6.25
C THR A 260 -18.49 -3.72 5.67
N THR A 261 -18.32 -4.15 4.41
CA THR A 261 -17.02 -4.19 3.74
C THR A 261 -16.53 -2.79 3.41
N VAL A 262 -17.42 -1.94 2.90
CA VAL A 262 -17.11 -0.53 2.64
C VAL A 262 -16.80 0.19 3.95
N LEU A 263 -17.57 -0.06 5.01
CA LEU A 263 -17.34 0.53 6.33
C LEU A 263 -15.98 0.13 6.91
N GLU A 264 -15.60 -1.15 6.86
CA GLU A 264 -14.31 -1.63 7.34
C GLU A 264 -13.15 -0.98 6.58
N ARG A 265 -13.24 -0.92 5.25
CA ARG A 265 -12.23 -0.27 4.42
C ARG A 265 -12.10 1.22 4.73
N GLU A 266 -13.20 1.95 4.92
CA GLU A 266 -13.14 3.36 5.32
C GLU A 266 -12.55 3.53 6.73
N CYS A 267 -12.84 2.64 7.68
CA CYS A 267 -12.25 2.68 9.03
C CYS A 267 -10.73 2.48 8.98
N LEU A 268 -10.25 1.50 8.21
CA LEU A 268 -8.81 1.25 8.03
C LEU A 268 -8.11 2.44 7.39
N ASN A 269 -8.71 3.04 6.35
CA ASN A 269 -8.16 4.23 5.73
C ASN A 269 -8.13 5.44 6.69
N ALA A 270 -9.12 5.59 7.57
CA ALA A 270 -9.13 6.62 8.60
C ALA A 270 -8.03 6.41 9.66
N LEU A 271 -7.81 5.16 10.08
CA LEU A 271 -6.73 4.79 11.00
C LEU A 271 -5.35 5.09 10.42
N GLU A 272 -5.12 4.76 9.15
CA GLU A 272 -3.87 5.09 8.43
C GLU A 272 -3.60 6.59 8.39
N MET A 273 -4.65 7.41 8.32
CA MET A 273 -4.53 8.86 8.35
C MET A 273 -4.34 9.44 9.75
N GLY A 274 -4.60 8.66 10.81
CA GLY A 274 -4.45 9.07 12.21
C GLY A 274 -5.73 9.55 12.89
N PHE A 275 -6.90 9.26 12.34
CA PHE A 275 -8.20 9.44 13.02
C PHE A 275 -8.33 8.48 14.20
N GLU A 276 -9.08 8.89 15.23
CA GLU A 276 -9.29 8.13 16.48
C GLU A 276 -10.73 7.66 16.68
N GLY A 277 -11.64 8.04 15.77
CA GLY A 277 -13.02 7.58 15.75
C GLY A 277 -13.71 7.92 14.44
N LYS A 278 -14.97 7.53 14.32
CA LYS A 278 -15.79 7.74 13.11
C LYS A 278 -17.26 8.01 13.45
N GLN A 279 -17.91 8.82 12.62
CA GLN A 279 -19.35 9.05 12.68
C GLN A 279 -20.14 7.81 12.25
N VAL A 280 -21.20 7.51 12.99
CA VAL A 280 -22.09 6.35 12.84
C VAL A 280 -23.53 6.83 12.70
N VAL A 281 -24.24 6.31 11.69
CA VAL A 281 -25.65 6.67 11.43
C VAL A 281 -26.61 5.47 11.58
N HIS A 282 -26.07 4.27 11.82
CA HIS A 282 -26.86 3.06 12.05
C HIS A 282 -26.24 2.16 13.13
N PRO A 283 -27.04 1.55 14.02
CA PRO A 283 -26.53 0.72 15.13
C PRO A 283 -25.56 -0.39 14.70
N ASP A 284 -25.81 -1.06 13.56
CA ASP A 284 -24.98 -2.16 13.05
C ASP A 284 -23.54 -1.73 12.73
N GLN A 285 -23.28 -0.43 12.58
CA GLN A 285 -21.94 0.09 12.31
C GLN A 285 -21.10 0.25 13.60
N ILE A 286 -21.75 0.32 14.77
CA ILE A 286 -21.09 0.66 16.05
C ILE A 286 -20.01 -0.36 16.41
N GLU A 287 -20.33 -1.65 16.33
CA GLU A 287 -19.38 -2.72 16.67
C GLU A 287 -18.15 -2.70 15.76
N ILE A 288 -18.37 -2.54 14.45
CA ILE A 288 -17.31 -2.50 13.44
C ILE A 288 -16.40 -1.29 13.69
N VAL A 289 -16.98 -0.11 13.90
CA VAL A 289 -16.22 1.11 14.19
C VAL A 289 -15.44 0.96 15.50
N ASN A 290 -16.10 0.57 16.60
CA ASN A 290 -15.43 0.41 17.88
C ASN A 290 -14.29 -0.61 17.82
N ARG A 291 -14.49 -1.75 17.13
CA ARG A 291 -13.46 -2.77 16.96
C ARG A 291 -12.25 -2.26 16.21
N ASN A 292 -12.43 -1.54 15.11
CA ASN A 292 -11.33 -1.01 14.29
C ASN A 292 -10.55 0.09 15.03
N PHE A 293 -11.22 1.00 15.74
CA PHE A 293 -10.58 2.08 16.49
C PHE A 293 -10.17 1.68 17.93
N SER A 294 -10.15 0.38 18.25
CA SER A 294 -9.59 -0.11 19.50
C SER A 294 -8.15 -0.59 19.29
N PRO A 295 -7.23 -0.33 20.24
CA PRO A 295 -5.89 -0.93 20.19
C PRO A 295 -5.99 -2.45 20.11
N ALA A 296 -5.13 -3.08 19.30
CA ALA A 296 -5.01 -4.53 19.29
C ALA A 296 -4.55 -5.02 20.67
N LYS A 297 -5.01 -6.21 21.07
CA LYS A 297 -4.64 -6.81 22.36
C LYS A 297 -3.12 -6.92 22.54
N ASP A 298 -2.42 -7.25 21.46
CA ASP A 298 -0.97 -7.40 21.45
C ASP A 298 -0.24 -6.05 21.62
N ASP A 299 -0.78 -4.97 21.05
CA ASP A 299 -0.26 -3.60 21.23
C ASP A 299 -0.43 -3.11 22.67
N LEU A 300 -1.56 -3.45 23.31
CA LEU A 300 -1.80 -3.17 24.71
C LEU A 300 -0.83 -3.93 25.61
N ASP A 301 -0.70 -5.24 25.41
CA ASP A 301 0.20 -6.09 26.20
C ASP A 301 1.65 -5.60 26.06
N TYR A 302 2.10 -5.29 24.84
CA TYR A 302 3.42 -4.71 24.61
C TYR A 302 3.59 -3.36 25.32
N SER A 303 2.61 -2.46 25.19
CA SER A 303 2.63 -1.14 25.82
C SER A 303 2.74 -1.24 27.34
N VAL A 304 1.98 -2.13 27.97
CA VAL A 304 2.05 -2.37 29.42
C VAL A 304 3.44 -2.86 29.82
N ARG A 305 4.04 -3.82 29.10
CA ARG A 305 5.38 -4.32 29.44
C ARG A 305 6.46 -3.25 29.25
N VAL A 306 6.37 -2.43 28.21
CA VAL A 306 7.24 -1.28 27.98
C VAL A 306 7.17 -0.27 29.12
N LEU A 307 5.97 0.07 29.61
CA LEU A 307 5.79 1.00 30.74
C LEU A 307 6.33 0.42 32.06
N VAL A 308 6.17 -0.88 32.28
CA VAL A 308 6.75 -1.58 33.43
C VAL A 308 8.28 -1.53 33.37
N ALA A 309 8.87 -1.79 32.20
CA ALA A 309 10.31 -1.72 32.00
C ALA A 309 10.86 -0.30 32.22
N ARG A 310 10.16 0.72 31.70
CA ARG A 310 10.48 2.13 31.95
C ARG A 310 10.52 2.47 33.44
N LYS A 311 9.54 1.96 34.20
CA LYS A 311 9.44 2.21 35.66
C LYS A 311 10.57 1.55 36.44
N GLN A 312 11.18 0.49 35.92
CA GLN A 312 12.36 -0.15 36.51
C GLN A 312 13.66 0.61 36.20
N GLN A 313 13.69 1.41 35.13
CA GLN A 313 14.86 2.16 34.66
C GLN A 313 14.60 3.68 34.59
N GLN A 314 14.09 4.26 35.70
CA GLN A 314 13.57 5.64 35.82
C GLN A 314 14.50 6.81 35.43
N ARG A 315 15.74 6.56 34.98
CA ARG A 315 16.74 7.59 34.67
C ARG A 315 17.31 7.53 33.25
N ALA A 316 16.87 6.61 32.40
CA ALA A 316 17.38 6.47 31.04
C ALA A 316 16.45 7.15 30.01
N GLY A 317 17.02 7.92 29.08
CA GLY A 317 16.28 8.55 27.97
C GLY A 317 15.83 7.57 26.89
N ALA A 318 16.46 6.39 26.86
CA ALA A 318 16.05 5.21 26.12
C ALA A 318 16.44 3.97 26.93
N ILE A 319 15.67 2.89 26.83
CA ILE A 319 15.97 1.60 27.47
C ILE A 319 16.10 0.54 26.39
N GLU A 320 16.89 -0.50 26.66
CA GLU A 320 16.82 -1.73 25.90
C GLU A 320 15.71 -2.61 26.49
N PHE A 321 14.71 -2.95 25.68
CA PHE A 321 13.57 -3.77 26.10
C PHE A 321 13.20 -4.72 24.95
N GLU A 322 13.12 -6.03 25.23
CA GLU A 322 12.82 -7.09 24.24
C GLU A 322 13.73 -7.00 22.98
N GLY A 323 15.03 -6.75 23.18
CA GLY A 323 16.04 -6.68 22.12
C GLY A 323 15.95 -5.42 21.24
N LYS A 324 15.10 -4.45 21.57
CA LYS A 324 14.92 -3.20 20.84
C LYS A 324 15.23 -2.00 21.73
N MET A 325 15.75 -0.94 21.11
CA MET A 325 15.90 0.34 21.78
C MET A 325 14.54 1.03 21.83
N VAL A 326 14.03 1.25 23.04
CA VAL A 326 12.78 1.95 23.33
C VAL A 326 13.13 3.33 23.85
N ASP A 327 12.84 4.35 23.05
CA ASP A 327 13.09 5.75 23.38
C ASP A 327 11.79 6.48 23.78
N MET A 328 11.91 7.78 24.06
CA MET A 328 10.80 8.61 24.53
C MET A 328 9.55 8.59 23.63
N PRO A 329 9.64 8.64 22.29
CA PRO A 329 8.50 8.42 21.40
C PRO A 329 7.74 7.11 21.63
N VAL A 330 8.46 5.98 21.74
CA VAL A 330 7.83 4.67 21.97
C VAL A 330 7.18 4.61 23.36
N PHE A 331 7.81 5.21 24.36
CA PHE A 331 7.20 5.33 25.69
C PHE A 331 5.91 6.15 25.68
N ARG A 332 5.87 7.27 24.96
CA ARG A 332 4.65 8.09 24.85
C ARG A 332 3.53 7.30 24.17
N LYS A 333 3.83 6.63 23.06
CA LYS A 333 2.87 5.75 22.38
C LYS A 333 2.34 4.64 23.30
N ALA A 334 3.21 4.03 24.11
CA ALA A 334 2.81 3.02 25.08
C ALA A 334 1.96 3.60 26.23
N GLU A 335 2.26 4.83 26.68
CA GLU A 335 1.43 5.56 27.65
C GLU A 335 0.03 5.83 27.09
N ASP A 336 -0.06 6.27 25.83
CA ASP A 336 -1.33 6.56 25.15
C ASP A 336 -2.19 5.28 25.02
N ILE A 337 -1.62 4.19 24.48
CA ILE A 337 -2.30 2.89 24.32
C ILE A 337 -2.76 2.32 25.66
N SER A 338 -1.93 2.39 26.71
CA SER A 338 -2.29 1.87 28.03
C SER A 338 -3.36 2.71 28.74
N PHE A 339 -3.48 3.99 28.39
CA PHE A 339 -4.47 4.89 28.98
C PHE A 339 -5.85 4.69 28.36
N GLU A 340 -5.91 4.39 27.08
CA GLU A 340 -7.15 4.09 26.33
C GLU A 340 -7.88 2.82 26.84
N THR A 341 -7.20 1.93 27.57
CA THR A 341 -7.72 0.59 27.94
C THR A 341 -7.93 0.36 29.45
N GLY A 342 -7.70 1.36 30.31
CA GLY A 342 -7.80 1.21 31.77
C GLY A 342 -9.25 1.16 32.30
N PRO A 343 -9.56 0.43 33.41
CA PRO A 343 -10.88 0.46 34.05
C PRO A 343 -11.24 1.85 34.58
N ARG A 344 -12.46 2.33 34.28
CA ARG A 344 -12.98 3.65 34.70
C ARG A 344 -13.26 3.71 36.21
N GLY A 345 -13.07 4.89 36.79
CA GLY A 345 -12.86 5.12 38.22
C GLY A 345 -14.08 5.04 39.16
N SER A 346 -13.80 4.50 40.35
CA SER A 346 -14.34 4.92 41.65
C SER A 346 -13.46 4.48 42.84
N ASP A 347 -12.38 3.70 42.64
CA ASP A 347 -11.54 3.15 43.71
C ASP A 347 -10.19 3.87 43.95
N TYR A 348 -10.03 5.12 43.51
CA TYR A 348 -8.75 5.83 43.66
C TYR A 348 -8.42 6.27 45.10
N THR A 349 -9.37 6.16 46.04
CA THR A 349 -9.17 6.60 47.44
C THR A 349 -9.06 5.42 48.42
N ILE A 350 -9.54 4.22 48.09
CA ILE A 350 -9.50 3.05 48.99
C ILE A 350 -8.26 2.16 48.73
N ALA A 351 -7.66 2.23 47.54
CA ALA A 351 -6.54 1.36 47.15
C ALA A 351 -5.14 1.77 47.68
N ARG A 352 -5.00 2.84 48.49
CA ARG A 352 -3.72 3.11 49.18
C ARG A 352 -3.50 2.19 50.40
N GLY A 353 -4.55 1.60 50.95
CA GLY A 353 -4.48 0.63 52.05
C GLY A 353 -4.28 -0.83 51.61
N SER A 354 -4.83 -1.20 50.45
CA SER A 354 -4.80 -2.58 49.94
C SER A 354 -3.49 -2.94 49.23
N LEU A 355 -2.76 -1.96 48.66
CA LEU A 355 -1.47 -2.22 48.02
C LEU A 355 -0.37 -2.64 49.01
N LYS A 356 -0.45 -2.22 50.29
CA LYS A 356 0.46 -2.71 51.34
C LYS A 356 0.22 -4.18 51.70
N HIS A 357 -1.03 -4.66 51.65
CA HIS A 357 -1.37 -6.05 51.96
C HIS A 357 -1.10 -6.99 50.77
N SER A 358 -1.28 -6.54 49.53
CA SER A 358 -0.96 -7.34 48.34
C SER A 358 0.55 -7.39 48.04
N VAL A 359 1.33 -6.35 48.36
CA VAL A 359 2.80 -6.41 48.32
C VAL A 359 3.36 -7.27 49.45
N ALA A 360 2.71 -7.33 50.62
CA ALA A 360 3.09 -8.26 51.69
C ALA A 360 2.79 -9.72 51.32
N ARG A 361 1.64 -10.00 50.70
CA ARG A 361 1.30 -11.34 50.16
C ARG A 361 2.20 -11.75 49.00
N MET A 362 2.52 -10.84 48.07
CA MET A 362 3.49 -11.11 46.99
C MET A 362 4.92 -11.27 47.51
N ARG A 363 5.34 -10.53 48.54
CA ARG A 363 6.64 -10.77 49.21
C ARG A 363 6.68 -12.12 49.94
N HIS A 364 5.56 -12.56 50.53
CA HIS A 364 5.46 -13.87 51.17
C HIS A 364 5.50 -15.01 50.13
N ALA A 365 4.77 -14.88 49.02
CA ALA A 365 4.80 -15.83 47.90
C ALA A 365 6.16 -15.85 47.19
N PHE A 366 6.81 -14.69 47.00
CA PHE A 366 8.16 -14.62 46.45
C PHE A 366 9.19 -15.20 47.43
N LYS A 367 9.01 -15.02 48.75
CA LYS A 367 9.86 -15.62 49.78
C LYS A 367 9.68 -17.15 49.86
N GLU A 368 8.46 -17.68 49.77
CA GLU A 368 8.21 -19.14 49.68
C GLU A 368 8.79 -19.76 48.39
N ILE A 369 8.72 -19.06 47.27
CA ILE A 369 9.33 -19.50 46.00
C ILE A 369 10.86 -19.44 46.10
N THR A 370 11.42 -18.39 46.69
CA THR A 370 12.88 -18.22 46.79
C THR A 370 13.49 -19.13 47.87
N ASP A 371 12.80 -19.34 48.99
CA ASP A 371 13.19 -20.29 50.04
C ASP A 371 12.99 -21.74 49.56
N GLY A 372 11.95 -22.02 48.75
CA GLY A 372 11.77 -23.30 48.06
C GLY A 372 12.82 -23.59 46.98
N ILE A 373 13.35 -22.55 46.31
CA ILE A 373 14.49 -22.68 45.38
C ILE A 373 15.80 -22.90 46.14
N LYS A 374 16.01 -22.23 47.29
CA LYS A 374 17.19 -22.44 48.15
C LYS A 374 17.19 -23.80 48.84
N GLN A 375 16.03 -24.29 49.28
CA GLN A 375 15.88 -25.61 49.89
C GLN A 375 16.12 -26.73 48.86
N ARG A 376 15.60 -26.59 47.62
CA ARG A 376 15.89 -27.50 46.49
C ARG A 376 17.33 -27.43 45.98
N ALA A 377 18.01 -26.30 46.15
CA ALA A 377 19.43 -26.16 45.84
C ALA A 377 20.34 -26.82 46.91
N ASN A 378 19.95 -26.77 48.19
CA ASN A 378 20.70 -27.42 49.27
C ASN A 378 20.47 -28.94 49.35
N GLU A 379 19.28 -29.44 49.04
CA GLU A 379 19.00 -30.89 49.00
C GLU A 379 19.72 -31.60 47.85
N ARG A 380 20.16 -30.88 46.81
CA ARG A 380 20.95 -31.41 45.69
C ARG A 380 22.45 -31.50 45.94
N LEU A 381 22.96 -31.01 47.07
CA LEU A 381 24.40 -31.03 47.38
C LEU A 381 24.85 -32.20 48.26
N HIS A 382 23.94 -33.01 48.84
CA HIS A 382 24.32 -33.94 49.91
C HIS A 382 23.89 -35.41 49.79
N ASN A 383 23.38 -35.91 48.65
CA ASN A 383 23.23 -37.36 48.48
C ASN A 383 23.42 -37.78 47.01
N SER A 384 24.60 -38.31 46.69
CA SER A 384 24.76 -39.31 45.63
C SER A 384 24.97 -40.66 46.30
N PRO A 385 24.26 -41.70 45.85
CA PRO A 385 24.99 -42.71 45.09
C PRO A 385 24.17 -43.38 43.95
N GLY A 386 24.90 -43.81 42.91
CA GLY A 386 24.67 -45.11 42.25
C GLY A 386 23.76 -45.19 41.02
N SER A 387 24.40 -45.34 39.85
CA SER A 387 24.03 -46.21 38.70
C SER A 387 22.62 -46.17 38.08
N GLY A 388 22.58 -46.00 36.75
CA GLY A 388 21.48 -46.46 35.87
C GLY A 388 20.87 -45.35 35.01
N GLY A 389 21.03 -45.43 33.69
CA GLY A 389 20.68 -44.37 32.75
C GLY A 389 19.20 -44.23 32.41
N GLN A 390 18.82 -43.05 31.90
CA GLN A 390 17.86 -42.82 30.81
C GLN A 390 17.86 -41.33 30.43
N SER A 391 17.80 -41.04 29.13
CA SER A 391 17.74 -39.70 28.53
C SER A 391 16.41 -39.00 28.81
N SER A 392 16.42 -37.75 29.26
CA SER A 392 15.21 -36.92 29.39
C SER A 392 15.06 -35.93 28.23
N ALA A 393 13.93 -36.05 27.53
CA ALA A 393 13.54 -35.36 26.31
C ALA A 393 13.42 -33.82 26.44
N ARG A 394 13.77 -33.14 25.33
CA ARG A 394 13.46 -31.73 25.03
C ARG A 394 11.93 -31.56 24.95
N ARG A 395 11.37 -30.54 25.62
CA ARG A 395 9.97 -30.14 25.38
C ARG A 395 9.88 -29.40 24.03
N PRO A 396 8.84 -29.62 23.19
CA PRO A 396 8.78 -29.02 21.86
C PRO A 396 8.41 -27.54 21.91
N PHE A 397 9.13 -26.72 21.14
CA PHE A 397 8.92 -25.28 20.89
C PHE A 397 7.60 -24.98 20.13
N GLN A 398 6.87 -26.01 19.69
CA GLN A 398 5.66 -25.97 18.87
C GLN A 398 4.44 -25.31 19.53
N ALA A 399 4.35 -25.28 20.86
CA ALA A 399 3.14 -24.80 21.55
C ALA A 399 2.96 -23.26 21.51
N TYR A 400 3.97 -22.49 21.08
CA TYR A 400 3.95 -21.03 21.11
C TYR A 400 3.31 -20.40 19.84
N PHE A 401 3.24 -21.13 18.72
CA PHE A 401 2.84 -20.57 17.42
C PHE A 401 1.35 -20.70 17.08
N ALA A 402 0.62 -21.60 17.73
CA ALA A 402 -0.79 -21.85 17.42
C ALA A 402 -1.78 -20.77 17.90
N ALA A 403 -1.31 -19.71 18.57
CA ALA A 403 -2.15 -18.76 19.29
C ALA A 403 -2.16 -17.32 18.78
N ASN A 404 -1.33 -16.95 17.78
CA ASN A 404 -1.19 -15.58 17.28
C ASN A 404 -1.46 -15.54 15.76
N GLY A 405 -2.17 -14.49 15.29
CA GLY A 405 -2.69 -14.34 13.92
C GLY A 405 -1.66 -14.43 12.77
N ASP A 406 -2.17 -14.18 11.54
CA ASP A 406 -1.50 -14.40 10.25
C ASP A 406 0.04 -14.28 10.30
N LEU A 407 0.74 -15.37 9.95
CA LEU A 407 2.20 -15.48 9.99
C LEU A 407 2.89 -14.45 9.09
N LEU A 408 2.24 -14.07 7.98
CA LEU A 408 2.73 -13.13 6.96
C LEU A 408 1.61 -12.22 6.46
N ALA A 409 1.97 -11.02 5.99
CA ALA A 409 1.04 -10.13 5.30
C ALA A 409 0.63 -10.70 3.93
N GLN A 410 -0.65 -10.56 3.61
CA GLN A 410 -1.21 -10.97 2.31
C GLN A 410 -0.62 -10.16 1.15
N ALA A 411 -0.53 -10.80 -0.03
CA ALA A 411 -0.08 -10.15 -1.26
C ALA A 411 -0.96 -8.94 -1.58
N GLN A 412 -0.33 -7.81 -1.92
CA GLN A 412 -1.02 -6.57 -2.27
C GLN A 412 -1.22 -6.46 -3.78
N GLU A 413 -2.07 -5.52 -4.23
CA GLU A 413 -2.30 -5.27 -5.67
C GLU A 413 -1.00 -5.14 -6.47
N ARG A 414 -0.04 -4.37 -5.97
CA ARG A 414 1.27 -4.21 -6.63
C ARG A 414 2.01 -5.54 -6.77
N ASP A 415 1.95 -6.39 -5.74
CA ASP A 415 2.60 -7.70 -5.78
C ASP A 415 1.93 -8.58 -6.85
N VAL A 416 0.60 -8.57 -6.95
CA VAL A 416 -0.10 -9.30 -8.02
C VAL A 416 0.33 -8.81 -9.40
N LEU A 417 0.30 -7.50 -9.64
CA LEU A 417 0.63 -6.94 -10.94
C LEU A 417 2.09 -7.15 -11.33
N ALA A 418 3.01 -7.08 -10.35
CA ALA A 418 4.44 -7.23 -10.56
C ALA A 418 4.89 -8.68 -10.78
N TYR A 419 4.30 -9.65 -10.06
CA TYR A 419 4.76 -11.04 -10.08
C TYR A 419 3.86 -11.97 -10.90
N ARG A 420 2.71 -11.50 -11.42
CA ARG A 420 1.86 -12.33 -12.29
C ARG A 420 2.56 -12.71 -13.57
N TYR A 421 2.09 -13.77 -14.22
CA TYR A 421 2.59 -14.16 -15.53
C TYR A 421 2.35 -13.04 -16.55
N HIS A 422 3.42 -12.48 -17.11
CA HIS A 422 3.32 -11.44 -18.13
C HIS A 422 3.09 -12.08 -19.50
N HIS A 423 1.84 -12.22 -19.90
CA HIS A 423 1.48 -12.37 -21.32
C HIS A 423 1.42 -10.98 -21.95
N GLY A 424 2.38 -10.63 -22.81
CA GLY A 424 2.58 -9.25 -23.22
C GLY A 424 3.11 -9.02 -24.62
N THR A 425 3.22 -7.75 -24.96
CA THR A 425 3.80 -7.24 -26.20
C THR A 425 4.57 -5.95 -25.92
N ASN A 426 5.55 -5.65 -26.76
CA ASN A 426 6.28 -4.40 -26.74
C ASN A 426 5.47 -3.30 -27.43
N LEU A 427 5.50 -2.11 -26.84
CA LEU A 427 5.06 -0.87 -27.47
C LEU A 427 6.29 -0.18 -28.10
N GLY A 428 6.96 -0.91 -28.99
CA GLY A 428 8.20 -0.50 -29.63
C GLY A 428 8.05 0.73 -30.53
N ALA A 429 9.15 1.46 -30.71
CA ALA A 429 9.24 2.65 -31.54
C ALA A 429 8.31 3.84 -31.21
N ILE A 430 7.63 3.82 -30.06
CA ILE A 430 6.76 4.94 -29.64
C ILE A 430 7.55 6.08 -28.98
N PHE A 431 8.39 5.77 -27.99
CA PHE A 431 9.21 6.77 -27.28
C PHE A 431 10.71 6.67 -27.59
N VAL A 432 11.11 5.71 -28.42
CA VAL A 432 12.47 5.55 -28.96
C VAL A 432 12.34 5.15 -30.42
N ALA A 433 12.43 6.10 -31.34
CA ALA A 433 12.10 5.87 -32.74
C ALA A 433 13.01 4.83 -33.41
N GLU A 434 12.37 3.98 -34.22
CA GLU A 434 13.01 3.10 -35.19
C GLU A 434 12.34 3.31 -36.54
N ARG A 435 13.14 3.70 -37.53
CA ARG A 435 12.63 4.13 -38.84
C ARG A 435 11.79 3.07 -39.56
N TRP A 436 12.17 1.80 -39.44
CA TRP A 436 11.47 0.71 -40.12
C TRP A 436 10.06 0.44 -39.55
N LEU A 437 9.79 0.87 -38.31
CA LEU A 437 8.46 0.80 -37.69
C LEU A 437 7.65 2.07 -37.97
N PHE A 438 8.25 3.25 -37.76
CA PHE A 438 7.59 4.55 -37.93
C PHE A 438 8.45 5.54 -38.72
N GLY A 439 8.56 5.32 -40.03
CA GLY A 439 9.31 6.22 -40.92
C GLY A 439 8.75 7.65 -40.96
N ASN A 440 7.49 7.84 -40.62
CA ASN A 440 6.81 9.15 -40.57
C ASN A 440 7.31 10.07 -39.45
N LEU A 441 8.04 9.56 -38.45
CA LEU A 441 8.71 10.41 -37.46
C LEU A 441 9.93 11.13 -38.04
N PHE A 442 10.45 10.67 -39.17
CA PHE A 442 11.61 11.24 -39.83
C PHE A 442 11.15 12.20 -40.93
N ALA A 443 11.76 13.39 -40.99
CA ALA A 443 11.47 14.34 -42.04
C ALA A 443 11.95 13.83 -43.42
N ASP A 444 11.27 14.20 -44.52
CA ASP A 444 11.71 13.80 -45.87
C ASP A 444 13.20 14.14 -46.10
N GLY A 445 13.95 13.16 -46.62
CA GLY A 445 15.40 13.28 -46.85
C GLY A 445 16.27 13.04 -45.61
N ALA A 446 15.69 12.66 -44.47
CA ALA A 446 16.46 12.29 -43.28
C ALA A 446 17.36 11.06 -43.53
N THR A 447 18.55 11.08 -42.92
CA THR A 447 19.54 9.99 -42.92
C THR A 447 19.67 9.40 -41.52
N GLY A 448 19.94 8.09 -41.39
CA GLY A 448 20.11 7.41 -40.10
C GLY A 448 18.80 7.03 -39.42
N ASP A 449 18.81 6.03 -38.54
CA ASP A 449 17.58 5.32 -38.14
C ASP A 449 17.19 5.49 -36.66
N SER A 450 17.97 6.27 -35.91
CA SER A 450 17.80 6.46 -34.47
C SER A 450 16.85 7.60 -34.08
N GLU A 451 16.39 7.61 -32.83
CA GLU A 451 15.66 8.76 -32.25
C GLU A 451 16.39 10.09 -32.47
N LEU A 452 17.72 10.11 -32.23
CA LEU A 452 18.50 11.33 -32.43
C LEU A 452 18.42 11.83 -33.88
N ASP A 453 18.39 10.92 -34.85
CA ASP A 453 18.26 11.27 -36.26
C ASP A 453 16.84 11.75 -36.59
N ALA A 454 15.81 11.14 -35.99
CA ALA A 454 14.43 11.58 -36.11
C ALA A 454 14.27 13.04 -35.63
N VAL A 455 14.67 13.32 -34.38
CA VAL A 455 14.51 14.66 -33.80
C VAL A 455 15.39 15.70 -34.52
N LYS A 456 16.62 15.35 -34.92
CA LYS A 456 17.48 16.20 -35.75
C LYS A 456 16.78 16.61 -37.05
N SER A 457 16.21 15.63 -37.75
CA SER A 457 15.57 15.87 -39.03
C SER A 457 14.32 16.76 -38.90
N GLN A 458 13.50 16.53 -37.88
CA GLN A 458 12.30 17.32 -37.60
C GLN A 458 12.66 18.76 -37.22
N VAL A 459 13.62 18.95 -36.31
CA VAL A 459 14.04 20.29 -35.89
C VAL A 459 14.72 21.05 -37.03
N SER A 460 15.54 20.37 -37.83
CA SER A 460 16.20 21.00 -38.98
C SER A 460 15.21 21.45 -40.06
N LYS A 461 14.13 20.71 -40.30
CA LYS A 461 13.16 21.01 -41.35
C LYS A 461 12.05 21.97 -40.89
N HIS A 462 11.58 21.83 -39.65
CA HIS A 462 10.37 22.49 -39.16
C HIS A 462 10.60 23.46 -37.99
N GLY A 463 11.80 23.47 -37.41
CA GLY A 463 12.08 24.20 -36.17
C GLY A 463 11.62 23.45 -34.92
N VAL A 464 12.13 23.87 -33.76
CA VAL A 464 11.98 23.13 -32.49
C VAL A 464 10.55 23.05 -31.98
N ASP A 465 9.76 24.12 -32.11
CA ASP A 465 8.39 24.15 -31.62
C ASP A 465 7.47 23.24 -32.44
N THR A 466 7.59 23.26 -33.77
CA THR A 466 6.82 22.37 -34.64
C THR A 466 7.26 20.92 -34.49
N ALA A 467 8.58 20.67 -34.38
CA ALA A 467 9.07 19.32 -34.07
C ALA A 467 8.46 18.78 -32.77
N ARG A 468 8.44 19.58 -31.70
CA ARG A 468 7.78 19.23 -30.44
C ARG A 468 6.31 18.87 -30.65
N THR A 469 5.54 19.72 -31.33
CA THR A 469 4.13 19.44 -31.61
C THR A 469 3.94 18.15 -32.42
N ASN A 470 4.82 17.86 -33.38
CA ASN A 470 4.74 16.62 -34.17
C ASN A 470 4.94 15.37 -33.30
N PHE A 471 5.95 15.37 -32.41
CA PHE A 471 6.19 14.27 -31.47
C PHE A 471 5.04 14.12 -30.47
N GLU A 472 4.57 15.22 -29.87
CA GLU A 472 3.43 15.21 -28.94
C GLU A 472 2.15 14.69 -29.63
N ALA A 473 1.89 15.08 -30.88
CA ALA A 473 0.75 14.59 -31.65
C ALA A 473 0.88 13.09 -31.96
N PHE A 474 2.08 12.60 -32.27
CA PHE A 474 2.32 11.18 -32.47
C PHE A 474 2.04 10.38 -31.20
N TRP A 475 2.61 10.77 -30.06
CA TRP A 475 2.38 10.08 -28.78
C TRP A 475 0.89 10.10 -28.38
N ALA A 476 0.18 11.20 -28.64
CA ALA A 476 -1.24 11.31 -28.33
C ALA A 476 -2.14 10.38 -29.17
N THR A 477 -1.69 9.95 -30.36
CA THR A 477 -2.57 9.31 -31.37
C THR A 477 -2.13 7.93 -31.82
N VAL A 478 -0.90 7.51 -31.53
CA VAL A 478 -0.35 6.23 -31.98
C VAL A 478 -1.12 5.01 -31.43
N MET A 479 -1.66 5.12 -30.22
CA MET A 479 -2.50 4.11 -29.57
C MET A 479 -3.93 4.62 -29.46
N THR A 480 -4.86 3.95 -30.13
CA THR A 480 -6.30 4.27 -30.10
C THR A 480 -7.04 3.48 -29.02
N THR A 481 -8.27 3.87 -28.70
CA THR A 481 -9.15 3.09 -27.81
C THR A 481 -9.31 1.64 -28.29
N GLN A 482 -9.46 1.43 -29.61
CA GLN A 482 -9.59 0.09 -30.19
C GLN A 482 -8.33 -0.75 -30.02
N ASP A 483 -7.16 -0.11 -30.02
CA ASP A 483 -5.90 -0.81 -29.77
C ASP A 483 -5.84 -1.35 -28.34
N TRP A 484 -6.19 -0.52 -27.36
CA TRP A 484 -6.26 -0.92 -25.96
C TRP A 484 -7.33 -1.97 -25.69
N GLU A 485 -8.52 -1.83 -26.29
CA GLU A 485 -9.58 -2.83 -26.20
C GLU A 485 -9.14 -4.17 -26.80
N TYR A 486 -8.44 -4.15 -27.94
CA TYR A 486 -7.89 -5.36 -28.53
C TYR A 486 -6.87 -6.03 -27.60
N LEU A 487 -5.90 -5.27 -27.08
CA LEU A 487 -4.89 -5.79 -26.14
C LEU A 487 -5.57 -6.41 -24.92
N ALA A 488 -6.54 -5.72 -24.34
CA ALA A 488 -7.21 -6.15 -23.11
C ALA A 488 -8.12 -7.38 -23.31
N ASN A 489 -8.97 -7.35 -24.34
CA ASN A 489 -10.14 -8.24 -24.46
C ASN A 489 -10.00 -9.31 -25.54
N THR A 490 -9.14 -9.09 -26.55
CA THR A 490 -8.92 -10.06 -27.63
C THR A 490 -7.60 -10.78 -27.46
N ALA A 491 -6.52 -10.05 -27.25
CA ALA A 491 -5.19 -10.63 -27.05
C ALA A 491 -4.90 -11.04 -25.59
N ASN A 492 -5.78 -10.69 -24.64
CA ASN A 492 -5.65 -11.03 -23.23
C ASN A 492 -4.30 -10.60 -22.62
N VAL A 493 -3.76 -9.46 -23.09
CA VAL A 493 -2.48 -8.92 -22.64
C VAL A 493 -2.60 -8.52 -21.17
N THR A 494 -1.71 -9.05 -20.35
CA THR A 494 -1.60 -8.73 -18.93
C THR A 494 -0.64 -7.59 -18.68
N THR A 495 0.39 -7.44 -19.51
CA THR A 495 1.44 -6.44 -19.31
C THR A 495 1.99 -6.00 -20.64
N VAL A 496 2.26 -4.70 -20.80
CA VAL A 496 3.01 -4.16 -21.93
C VAL A 496 4.42 -3.77 -21.50
N ARG A 497 5.41 -3.98 -22.37
CA ARG A 497 6.78 -3.45 -22.21
C ARG A 497 6.86 -2.14 -22.98
N LEU A 498 7.29 -1.08 -22.32
CA LEU A 498 7.32 0.29 -22.86
C LEU A 498 8.76 0.80 -22.94
N PRO A 499 9.43 0.63 -24.09
CA PRO A 499 10.72 1.24 -24.37
C PRO A 499 10.66 2.77 -24.28
N ILE A 500 11.54 3.35 -23.46
CA ILE A 500 11.75 4.79 -23.33
C ILE A 500 13.25 5.13 -23.40
N GLY A 501 13.57 6.38 -23.72
CA GLY A 501 14.93 6.89 -23.65
C GLY A 501 15.16 7.80 -22.45
N TYR A 502 16.43 8.03 -22.10
CA TYR A 502 16.78 8.99 -21.06
C TYR A 502 16.25 10.41 -21.36
N PHE A 503 16.17 10.78 -22.65
CA PHE A 503 15.59 12.04 -23.12
C PHE A 503 14.07 12.11 -22.88
N THR A 504 13.35 10.98 -22.85
CA THR A 504 11.91 10.90 -22.58
C THR A 504 11.57 11.36 -21.16
N LEU A 505 12.53 11.33 -20.24
CA LEU A 505 12.36 11.80 -18.86
C LEU A 505 12.28 13.32 -18.73
N GLY A 506 12.61 14.05 -19.81
CA GLY A 506 12.47 15.50 -19.90
C GLY A 506 13.77 16.21 -20.30
N ALA A 507 13.64 17.50 -20.57
CA ALA A 507 14.72 18.35 -21.08
C ALA A 507 15.98 18.35 -20.20
N ASP A 508 15.83 18.20 -18.89
CA ASP A 508 16.95 18.21 -17.95
C ASP A 508 17.91 17.03 -18.12
N PHE A 509 17.39 15.87 -18.53
CA PHE A 509 18.20 14.69 -18.79
C PHE A 509 18.96 14.76 -20.12
N CYS A 510 18.65 15.76 -20.97
CA CYS A 510 19.35 15.96 -22.23
C CYS A 510 20.66 16.76 -22.07
N ARG A 511 20.93 17.40 -20.92
CA ARG A 511 22.05 18.34 -20.76
C ARG A 511 23.43 17.72 -20.97
N ASN A 512 24.26 18.37 -21.77
CA ASN A 512 25.56 17.91 -22.26
C ASN A 512 25.53 16.50 -22.88
N THR A 513 24.41 16.11 -23.46
CA THR A 513 24.31 14.91 -24.29
C THR A 513 24.08 15.32 -25.74
N PRO A 514 24.15 14.40 -26.72
CA PRO A 514 23.82 14.72 -28.11
C PRO A 514 22.41 15.31 -28.31
N PHE A 515 21.50 15.08 -27.35
CA PHE A 515 20.12 15.57 -27.35
C PHE A 515 19.95 17.00 -26.81
N GLU A 516 20.98 17.62 -26.22
CA GLU A 516 20.86 18.93 -25.54
C GLU A 516 20.23 20.01 -26.41
N ARG A 517 20.62 20.10 -27.68
CA ARG A 517 20.09 21.10 -28.63
C ARG A 517 18.62 20.87 -29.00
N TYR A 518 18.09 19.69 -28.70
CA TYR A 518 16.73 19.25 -29.03
C TYR A 518 15.87 19.05 -27.78
N ALA A 519 16.41 19.33 -26.59
CA ALA A 519 15.79 19.04 -25.29
C ALA A 519 14.35 19.58 -25.15
N ALA A 520 14.05 20.71 -25.77
CA ALA A 520 12.72 21.30 -25.75
C ALA A 520 11.64 20.40 -26.38
N VAL A 521 11.98 19.54 -27.36
CA VAL A 521 11.05 18.56 -27.96
C VAL A 521 10.52 17.59 -26.90
N TYR A 522 11.34 17.26 -25.91
CA TYR A 522 11.01 16.27 -24.88
C TYR A 522 10.44 16.88 -23.59
N ALA A 523 10.15 18.18 -23.57
CA ALA A 523 9.68 18.87 -22.36
C ALA A 523 8.46 18.21 -21.70
N ASN A 524 7.57 17.62 -22.50
CA ASN A 524 6.34 16.94 -22.03
C ASN A 524 6.36 15.41 -22.20
N ALA A 525 7.47 14.81 -22.66
CA ALA A 525 7.50 13.40 -23.05
C ALA A 525 7.11 12.47 -21.87
N TRP A 526 7.62 12.74 -20.66
CA TRP A 526 7.27 11.96 -19.47
C TRP A 526 5.78 12.02 -19.11
N THR A 527 5.10 13.13 -19.41
CA THR A 527 3.65 13.25 -19.22
C THR A 527 2.89 12.24 -20.09
N PHE A 528 3.32 12.05 -21.34
CA PHE A 528 2.74 11.04 -22.23
C PHE A 528 3.05 9.61 -21.77
N VAL A 529 4.25 9.35 -21.23
CA VAL A 529 4.56 8.04 -20.61
C VAL A 529 3.59 7.75 -19.46
N LYS A 530 3.36 8.72 -18.56
CA LYS A 530 2.41 8.57 -17.46
C LYS A 530 0.97 8.37 -17.94
N GLN A 531 0.58 9.03 -19.03
CA GLN A 531 -0.72 8.81 -19.67
C GLN A 531 -0.84 7.39 -20.20
N PHE A 532 0.16 6.85 -20.90
CA PHE A 532 0.18 5.46 -21.36
C PHE A 532 0.03 4.46 -20.22
N VAL A 533 0.81 4.64 -19.14
CA VAL A 533 0.72 3.80 -17.94
C VAL A 533 -0.67 3.85 -17.33
N THR A 534 -1.27 5.04 -17.23
CA THR A 534 -2.61 5.24 -16.66
C THR A 534 -3.68 4.63 -17.54
N THR A 535 -3.58 4.81 -18.86
CA THR A 535 -4.51 4.20 -19.82
C THR A 535 -4.41 2.68 -19.76
N ALA A 536 -3.22 2.09 -19.82
CA ALA A 536 -3.02 0.65 -19.68
C ALA A 536 -3.63 0.11 -18.38
N ALA A 537 -3.41 0.81 -17.26
CA ALA A 537 -3.98 0.45 -15.96
C ALA A 537 -5.51 0.42 -15.97
N SER A 538 -6.16 1.36 -16.67
CA SER A 538 -7.63 1.38 -16.79
C SER A 538 -8.22 0.16 -17.51
N TYR A 539 -7.40 -0.55 -18.29
CA TYR A 539 -7.73 -1.84 -18.92
C TYR A 539 -7.23 -3.06 -18.12
N GLY A 540 -6.70 -2.87 -16.91
CA GLY A 540 -6.10 -3.93 -16.09
C GLY A 540 -4.77 -4.46 -16.65
N ILE A 541 -4.08 -3.65 -17.46
CA ILE A 541 -2.79 -3.96 -18.08
C ILE A 541 -1.68 -3.28 -17.28
N GLY A 542 -0.69 -4.06 -16.85
CA GLY A 542 0.51 -3.54 -16.19
C GLY A 542 1.50 -2.97 -17.22
N THR A 543 2.42 -2.12 -16.80
CA THR A 543 3.47 -1.55 -17.66
C THR A 543 4.85 -1.85 -17.08
N LEU A 544 5.70 -2.54 -17.85
CA LEU A 544 7.14 -2.64 -17.61
C LEU A 544 7.80 -1.46 -18.31
N ILE A 545 8.41 -0.55 -17.54
CA ILE A 545 9.17 0.56 -18.12
C ILE A 545 10.54 0.05 -18.50
N ASP A 546 10.95 0.29 -19.74
CA ASP A 546 12.25 -0.13 -20.25
C ASP A 546 13.13 1.05 -20.61
N LEU A 547 14.25 1.23 -19.89
CA LEU A 547 15.30 2.17 -20.26
C LEU A 547 16.07 1.62 -21.47
N HIS A 548 15.45 1.80 -22.62
CA HIS A 548 15.87 1.23 -23.88
C HIS A 548 17.02 2.02 -24.51
N ALA A 549 16.96 3.35 -24.43
CA ALA A 549 18.01 4.24 -24.89
C ALA A 549 18.69 4.95 -23.71
N LEU A 550 19.92 4.53 -23.40
CA LEU A 550 20.74 5.12 -22.33
C LEU A 550 21.71 6.19 -22.87
N PRO A 551 22.22 7.09 -22.01
CA PRO A 551 23.27 8.03 -22.40
C PRO A 551 24.48 7.30 -22.98
N GLY A 552 24.82 7.58 -24.24
CA GLY A 552 25.92 6.93 -24.95
C GLY A 552 25.62 5.53 -25.51
N GLY A 553 24.43 4.97 -25.27
CA GLY A 553 24.03 3.64 -25.76
C GLY A 553 24.67 2.48 -25.00
N ALA A 554 23.86 1.48 -24.65
CA ALA A 554 24.35 0.24 -24.03
C ALA A 554 24.87 -0.76 -25.08
N ASN A 555 24.47 -0.57 -26.34
CA ASN A 555 24.97 -1.24 -27.54
C ASN A 555 25.20 -0.24 -28.68
N GLY A 556 25.64 -0.74 -29.84
CA GLY A 556 25.95 0.09 -31.01
C GLY A 556 24.78 0.31 -31.96
N ASP A 557 23.64 -0.32 -31.73
CA ASP A 557 22.51 -0.32 -32.64
C ASP A 557 21.65 0.94 -32.49
N SER A 558 20.95 1.33 -33.56
CA SER A 558 20.24 2.63 -33.61
C SER A 558 19.11 2.74 -32.59
N HIS A 559 18.54 1.60 -32.15
CA HIS A 559 17.51 1.56 -31.13
C HIS A 559 18.05 1.93 -29.72
N SER A 560 19.38 1.96 -29.51
CA SER A 560 20.00 2.60 -28.33
C SER A 560 19.86 4.13 -28.31
N GLY A 561 19.14 4.72 -29.28
CA GLY A 561 18.79 6.14 -29.36
C GLY A 561 19.74 6.98 -30.21
N THR A 562 20.89 6.45 -30.62
CA THR A 562 21.82 7.14 -31.54
C THR A 562 22.38 6.18 -32.58
N SER A 563 22.65 6.68 -33.79
CA SER A 563 23.36 5.93 -34.84
C SER A 563 24.89 6.01 -34.70
N SER A 564 25.42 6.00 -33.47
CA SER A 564 26.86 6.14 -33.21
C SER A 564 27.67 4.90 -33.61
N GLY A 565 27.03 3.72 -33.65
CA GLY A 565 27.69 2.44 -33.84
C GLY A 565 28.51 1.98 -32.63
N LYS A 566 28.35 2.62 -31.45
CA LYS A 566 29.19 2.40 -30.27
C LYS A 566 28.38 2.33 -28.97
N ALA A 567 28.77 1.42 -28.09
CA ALA A 567 28.27 1.29 -26.73
C ALA A 567 29.06 2.19 -25.75
N GLU A 568 28.86 3.50 -25.82
CA GLU A 568 29.64 4.49 -25.05
C GLU A 568 29.22 4.61 -23.58
N LEU A 569 28.11 3.97 -23.17
CA LEU A 569 27.68 3.93 -21.77
C LEU A 569 28.80 3.39 -20.86
N TRP A 570 29.38 2.24 -21.22
CA TRP A 570 30.27 1.46 -20.36
C TRP A 570 31.64 2.08 -20.13
N ASN A 571 32.06 3.00 -21.01
CA ASN A 571 33.38 3.64 -20.95
C ASN A 571 33.30 5.09 -20.45
N SER A 572 32.17 5.51 -19.89
CA SER A 572 31.94 6.89 -19.45
C SER A 572 31.25 6.92 -18.09
N ALA A 573 32.02 7.27 -17.06
CA ALA A 573 31.48 7.47 -15.70
C ALA A 573 30.34 8.50 -15.68
N ARG A 574 30.40 9.49 -16.58
CA ARG A 574 29.34 10.48 -16.74
C ARG A 574 28.05 9.87 -17.28
N ASN A 575 28.14 8.98 -18.27
CA ASN A 575 26.97 8.30 -18.84
C ASN A 575 26.35 7.35 -17.81
N LEU A 576 27.17 6.57 -17.11
CA LEU A 576 26.72 5.69 -16.03
C LEU A 576 26.01 6.48 -14.91
N ASN A 577 26.57 7.62 -14.49
CA ASN A 577 25.95 8.44 -13.45
C ASN A 577 24.62 9.06 -13.92
N LEU A 578 24.54 9.51 -15.19
CA LEU A 578 23.27 9.98 -15.74
C LEU A 578 22.22 8.86 -15.81
N ALA A 579 22.61 7.66 -16.24
CA ALA A 579 21.74 6.48 -16.23
C ALA A 579 21.22 6.12 -14.83
N LEU A 580 22.08 6.21 -13.81
CA LEU A 580 21.69 6.05 -12.40
C LEU A 580 20.64 7.09 -11.97
N GLU A 581 20.84 8.35 -12.30
CA GLU A 581 19.86 9.40 -11.98
C GLU A 581 18.54 9.22 -12.74
N CYS A 582 18.58 8.72 -13.98
CA CYS A 582 17.38 8.32 -14.73
C CYS A 582 16.60 7.23 -13.98
N ALA A 583 17.28 6.17 -13.53
CA ALA A 583 16.64 5.08 -12.78
C ALA A 583 16.03 5.58 -11.47
N LYS A 584 16.73 6.43 -10.71
CA LYS A 584 16.22 7.04 -9.47
C LYS A 584 15.01 7.93 -9.70
N PHE A 585 15.00 8.69 -10.80
CA PHE A 585 13.85 9.51 -11.18
C PHE A 585 12.63 8.63 -11.45
N ILE A 586 12.77 7.58 -12.28
CA ILE A 586 11.67 6.67 -12.61
C ILE A 586 11.15 5.99 -11.33
N ALA A 587 12.04 5.46 -10.48
CA ALA A 587 11.63 4.78 -9.25
C ALA A 587 10.83 5.67 -8.29
N ARG A 588 11.11 6.98 -8.25
CA ARG A 588 10.33 7.96 -7.47
C ARG A 588 8.99 8.25 -8.11
N GLU A 589 8.98 8.54 -9.41
CA GLU A 589 7.74 8.89 -10.13
C GLU A 589 6.74 7.73 -10.19
N THR A 590 7.22 6.49 -10.18
CA THR A 590 6.36 5.29 -10.25
C THR A 590 5.99 4.73 -8.88
N SER A 591 6.49 5.30 -7.78
CA SER A 591 6.19 4.81 -6.43
C SER A 591 4.70 4.89 -6.08
N SER A 592 3.95 5.79 -6.72
CA SER A 592 2.49 5.93 -6.59
C SER A 592 1.70 5.26 -7.71
N MET A 593 2.34 4.49 -8.59
CA MET A 593 1.72 3.85 -9.75
C MET A 593 1.82 2.31 -9.63
N PRO A 594 0.88 1.65 -8.93
CA PRO A 594 0.95 0.20 -8.71
C PRO A 594 0.88 -0.64 -10.00
N SER A 595 0.40 -0.05 -11.11
CA SER A 595 0.39 -0.67 -12.44
C SER A 595 1.76 -0.69 -13.13
N VAL A 596 2.76 0.02 -12.61
CA VAL A 596 4.15 -0.14 -13.07
C VAL A 596 4.72 -1.40 -12.44
N VAL A 597 4.86 -2.45 -13.25
CA VAL A 597 5.25 -3.79 -12.77
C VAL A 597 6.75 -3.88 -12.46
N GLY A 598 7.54 -3.00 -13.07
CA GLY A 598 8.95 -2.83 -12.76
C GLY A 598 9.69 -1.94 -13.75
N LEU A 599 11.02 -1.97 -13.65
CA LEU A 599 11.95 -1.15 -14.42
C LEU A 599 13.09 -2.00 -14.99
N GLN A 600 13.19 -2.11 -16.32
CA GLN A 600 14.39 -2.61 -17.00
C GLN A 600 15.46 -1.52 -16.99
N LEU A 601 16.62 -1.81 -16.39
CA LEU A 601 17.69 -0.83 -16.22
C LEU A 601 18.44 -0.54 -17.52
N VAL A 602 18.65 -1.59 -18.32
CA VAL A 602 19.42 -1.55 -19.55
C VAL A 602 18.81 -2.53 -20.55
N ASN A 603 18.42 -2.06 -21.72
CA ASN A 603 18.08 -2.92 -22.85
C ASN A 603 19.36 -3.41 -23.57
N GLU A 604 19.41 -4.70 -23.92
CA GLU A 604 20.43 -5.33 -24.78
C GLU A 604 21.86 -4.83 -24.56
N ALA A 605 22.40 -4.98 -23.35
CA ALA A 605 23.79 -4.66 -23.09
C ALA A 605 24.72 -5.48 -24.00
N ILE A 606 25.85 -4.90 -24.44
CA ILE A 606 26.86 -5.66 -25.17
C ILE A 606 27.39 -6.83 -24.34
N TRP A 607 27.76 -7.91 -25.03
CA TRP A 607 28.48 -9.02 -24.42
C TRP A 607 29.73 -8.54 -23.67
N GLN A 608 29.90 -8.99 -22.43
CA GLN A 608 31.03 -8.61 -21.54
C GLN A 608 31.20 -7.08 -21.37
N ALA A 609 30.09 -6.35 -21.28
CA ALA A 609 30.07 -4.93 -20.94
C ALA A 609 30.95 -4.60 -19.71
N PRO A 610 31.96 -3.72 -19.85
CA PRO A 610 32.84 -3.35 -18.75
C PRO A 610 32.07 -2.75 -17.56
N GLY A 611 32.27 -3.30 -16.37
CA GLY A 611 31.69 -2.76 -15.14
C GLY A 611 30.17 -2.94 -15.00
N MET A 612 29.52 -3.75 -15.85
CA MET A 612 28.06 -3.83 -15.92
C MET A 612 27.40 -4.25 -14.60
N TYR A 613 27.87 -5.32 -13.97
CA TYR A 613 27.29 -5.78 -12.71
C TYR A 613 27.57 -4.81 -11.56
N GLN A 614 28.73 -4.14 -11.55
CA GLN A 614 29.01 -3.07 -10.58
C GLN A 614 28.08 -1.86 -10.75
N PHE A 615 27.72 -1.54 -12.00
CA PHE A 615 26.71 -0.54 -12.29
C PHE A 615 25.33 -0.99 -11.81
N TYR A 616 24.94 -2.25 -12.06
CA TYR A 616 23.67 -2.79 -11.54
C TYR A 616 23.61 -2.76 -10.01
N ASP A 617 24.67 -3.16 -9.30
CA ASP A 617 24.76 -3.03 -7.85
C ASP A 617 24.51 -1.58 -7.40
N SER A 618 25.24 -0.63 -8.01
CA SER A 618 25.12 0.80 -7.68
C SER A 618 23.70 1.34 -7.89
N VAL A 619 23.01 0.90 -8.95
CA VAL A 619 21.63 1.29 -9.22
C VAL A 619 20.69 0.64 -8.21
N ILE A 620 20.73 -0.68 -8.06
CA ILE A 620 19.82 -1.42 -7.18
C ILE A 620 19.92 -0.91 -5.73
N ASP A 621 21.14 -0.70 -5.23
CA ASP A 621 21.37 -0.18 -3.88
C ASP A 621 20.81 1.25 -3.72
N ALA A 622 20.81 2.06 -4.78
CA ALA A 622 20.22 3.39 -4.78
C ALA A 622 18.69 3.38 -4.93
N LEU A 623 18.11 2.35 -5.57
CA LEU A 623 16.67 2.20 -5.76
C LEU A 623 15.98 1.60 -4.53
N HIS A 624 16.63 0.68 -3.83
CA HIS A 624 16.07 0.01 -2.65
C HIS A 624 15.49 0.96 -1.59
N PRO A 625 16.19 2.03 -1.13
CA PRO A 625 15.62 2.97 -0.16
C PRO A 625 14.50 3.85 -0.72
N ILE A 626 14.35 3.95 -2.04
CA ILE A 626 13.30 4.74 -2.70
C ILE A 626 12.02 3.92 -2.86
N ASN A 627 12.15 2.69 -3.38
CA ASN A 627 11.04 1.80 -3.66
C ASN A 627 11.53 0.33 -3.54
N PRO A 628 11.54 -0.24 -2.32
CA PRO A 628 12.07 -1.59 -2.09
C PRO A 628 11.23 -2.69 -2.75
N ARG A 629 10.00 -2.37 -3.17
CA ARG A 629 9.09 -3.28 -3.88
C ARG A 629 9.18 -3.18 -5.41
N LEU A 630 9.97 -2.27 -5.97
CA LEU A 630 10.15 -2.15 -7.41
C LEU A 630 10.91 -3.36 -7.94
N VAL A 631 10.30 -4.14 -8.84
CA VAL A 631 11.02 -5.21 -9.54
C VAL A 631 11.96 -4.56 -10.55
N VAL A 632 13.24 -4.88 -10.42
CA VAL A 632 14.31 -4.42 -11.30
C VAL A 632 14.60 -5.52 -12.30
N TYR A 633 14.59 -5.18 -13.58
CA TYR A 633 14.95 -6.10 -14.63
C TYR A 633 16.32 -5.72 -15.21
N ILE A 634 17.14 -6.72 -15.50
CA ILE A 634 18.51 -6.55 -16.01
C ILE A 634 18.66 -7.27 -17.35
N SER A 635 19.48 -6.72 -18.25
CA SER A 635 19.83 -7.42 -19.48
C SER A 635 20.67 -8.65 -19.15
N ASP A 636 20.42 -9.74 -19.86
CA ASP A 636 21.30 -10.91 -19.83
C ASP A 636 22.67 -10.65 -20.49
N ALA A 637 22.83 -9.54 -21.23
CA ALA A 637 24.00 -9.25 -22.06
C ALA A 637 24.40 -10.41 -22.95
N TRP A 638 23.41 -11.17 -23.45
CA TRP A 638 23.55 -12.39 -24.22
C TRP A 638 24.17 -13.58 -23.45
N ASP A 639 24.29 -13.50 -22.12
CA ASP A 639 24.71 -14.56 -21.19
C ASP A 639 23.66 -14.81 -20.08
N VAL A 640 22.60 -15.53 -20.44
CA VAL A 640 21.49 -15.86 -19.51
C VAL A 640 22.01 -16.53 -18.23
N SER A 641 22.98 -17.45 -18.34
CA SER A 641 23.47 -18.22 -17.20
C SER A 641 24.22 -17.36 -16.19
N THR A 642 25.05 -16.42 -16.65
CA THR A 642 25.75 -15.48 -15.74
C THR A 642 24.79 -14.48 -15.12
N ALA A 643 23.84 -13.93 -15.90
CA ALA A 643 22.82 -13.03 -15.37
C ALA A 643 21.92 -13.70 -14.31
N LEU A 644 21.56 -14.98 -14.50
CA LEU A 644 20.80 -15.76 -13.51
C LEU A 644 21.57 -15.92 -12.20
N ARG A 645 22.86 -16.25 -12.24
CA ARG A 645 23.70 -16.35 -11.03
C ARG A 645 23.78 -15.02 -10.28
N TYR A 646 23.86 -13.92 -11.01
CA TYR A 646 23.81 -12.58 -10.42
C TYR A 646 22.45 -12.31 -9.74
N SER A 647 21.34 -12.58 -10.45
CA SER A 647 19.98 -12.44 -9.91
C SER A 647 19.77 -13.25 -8.63
N ILE A 648 20.21 -14.52 -8.58
CA ILE A 648 20.16 -15.36 -7.38
C ILE A 648 20.89 -14.71 -6.19
N THR A 649 22.09 -14.19 -6.44
CA THR A 649 22.91 -13.55 -5.40
C THR A 649 22.22 -12.31 -4.84
N ARG A 650 21.64 -11.46 -5.71
CA ARG A 650 20.89 -10.26 -5.29
C ARG A 650 19.58 -10.63 -4.58
N ASN A 651 18.86 -11.63 -5.08
CA ASN A 651 17.58 -12.04 -4.49
C ASN A 651 17.73 -12.79 -3.16
N ALA A 652 18.92 -13.28 -2.82
CA ALA A 652 19.21 -13.77 -1.47
C ALA A 652 19.20 -12.64 -0.41
N GLN A 653 19.30 -11.37 -0.84
CA GLN A 653 19.38 -10.18 0.03
C GLN A 653 18.09 -9.35 0.01
N LEU A 654 16.97 -9.88 -0.51
CA LEU A 654 15.68 -9.18 -0.50
C LEU A 654 15.28 -8.77 0.93
N LEU A 655 14.45 -7.73 1.02
CA LEU A 655 14.01 -7.07 2.26
C LEU A 655 15.11 -6.31 3.02
N SER A 656 16.36 -6.78 2.98
CA SER A 656 17.47 -6.18 3.72
C SER A 656 18.18 -5.04 2.99
N SER A 657 18.48 -5.22 1.71
CA SER A 657 19.34 -4.30 0.95
C SER A 657 19.18 -4.35 -0.58
N SER A 658 18.28 -5.19 -1.09
CA SER A 658 18.06 -5.32 -2.55
C SER A 658 16.60 -5.14 -2.94
N CYS A 659 16.39 -4.60 -4.14
CA CYS A 659 15.15 -4.78 -4.89
C CYS A 659 15.09 -6.21 -5.47
N PRO A 660 13.90 -6.74 -5.78
CA PRO A 660 13.74 -7.94 -6.61
C PRO A 660 14.43 -7.78 -7.97
N VAL A 661 15.26 -8.76 -8.35
CA VAL A 661 16.01 -8.75 -9.62
C VAL A 661 15.53 -9.88 -10.52
N VAL A 662 15.10 -9.52 -11.72
CA VAL A 662 14.65 -10.43 -12.78
C VAL A 662 15.55 -10.25 -14.01
N VAL A 663 15.90 -11.34 -14.67
CA VAL A 663 16.69 -11.30 -15.91
C VAL A 663 15.75 -11.16 -17.10
N ASP A 664 16.09 -10.26 -18.02
CA ASP A 664 15.46 -10.12 -19.33
C ASP A 664 16.35 -10.74 -20.40
N THR A 665 15.81 -11.70 -21.15
CA THR A 665 16.48 -12.34 -22.30
C THR A 665 15.68 -12.16 -23.57
N HIS A 666 16.38 -11.92 -24.68
CA HIS A 666 15.77 -11.75 -25.99
C HIS A 666 16.04 -12.99 -26.85
N LYS A 667 14.99 -13.51 -27.49
CA LYS A 667 15.05 -14.77 -28.25
C LYS A 667 14.57 -14.54 -29.69
N TYR A 668 15.55 -14.44 -30.58
CA TYR A 668 15.34 -14.36 -32.03
C TYR A 668 16.02 -15.51 -32.74
N TYR A 669 15.37 -16.02 -33.80
CA TYR A 669 15.85 -17.15 -34.60
C TYR A 669 16.00 -16.77 -36.08
N CYS A 670 16.27 -15.50 -36.35
CA CYS A 670 16.38 -14.96 -37.71
C CYS A 670 17.67 -14.15 -37.95
N PHE A 671 18.43 -13.83 -36.90
CA PHE A 671 19.61 -12.95 -37.01
C PHE A 671 20.95 -13.69 -37.02
N ALA A 672 21.08 -14.78 -36.26
CA ALA A 672 22.32 -15.56 -36.19
C ALA A 672 22.53 -16.37 -37.48
N GLU A 673 23.75 -16.41 -38.01
CA GLU A 673 24.04 -17.14 -39.26
C GLU A 673 23.80 -18.65 -39.14
N GLU A 674 23.83 -19.21 -37.93
CA GLU A 674 23.46 -20.59 -37.65
C GLU A 674 21.97 -20.83 -37.90
N ASP A 675 21.10 -19.90 -37.50
CA ASP A 675 19.65 -20.02 -37.66
C ASP A 675 19.22 -19.89 -39.12
N LYS A 676 19.89 -19.00 -39.86
CA LYS A 676 19.59 -18.75 -41.28
C LYS A 676 19.87 -19.93 -42.20
N LYS A 677 20.58 -20.95 -41.71
CA LYS A 677 20.86 -22.22 -42.40
C LYS A 677 19.80 -23.29 -42.12
N LEU A 678 18.94 -23.08 -41.12
CA LEU A 678 17.92 -24.03 -40.70
C LEU A 678 16.63 -23.78 -41.47
N ASN A 679 15.92 -24.87 -41.80
CA ASN A 679 14.55 -24.79 -42.31
C ASN A 679 13.56 -24.55 -41.15
N PRO A 680 12.28 -24.24 -41.41
CA PRO A 680 11.35 -23.81 -40.36
C PRO A 680 11.08 -24.88 -39.31
N TRP A 681 11.05 -26.16 -39.69
CA TRP A 681 10.87 -27.27 -38.76
C TRP A 681 12.04 -27.36 -37.77
N GLN A 682 13.26 -27.23 -38.27
CA GLN A 682 14.46 -27.23 -37.44
C GLN A 682 14.51 -26.03 -36.49
N ILE A 683 14.04 -24.85 -36.92
CA ILE A 683 13.94 -23.67 -36.05
C ILE A 683 12.90 -23.91 -34.95
N ILE A 684 11.74 -24.47 -35.28
CA ILE A 684 10.69 -24.81 -34.31
C ILE A 684 11.24 -25.81 -33.26
N ASP A 685 11.99 -26.82 -33.69
CA ASP A 685 12.58 -27.80 -32.78
C ASP A 685 13.71 -27.22 -31.91
N LYS A 686 14.37 -26.13 -32.36
CA LYS A 686 15.45 -25.46 -31.63
C LYS A 686 14.96 -24.62 -30.44
N VAL A 687 13.67 -24.27 -30.38
CA VAL A 687 13.12 -23.39 -29.32
C VAL A 687 13.45 -23.92 -27.93
N ALA A 688 14.26 -23.16 -27.18
CA ALA A 688 14.76 -23.57 -25.87
C ALA A 688 14.96 -22.38 -24.90
N LEU A 689 14.98 -22.71 -23.61
CA LEU A 689 15.33 -21.80 -22.51
C LEU A 689 15.90 -22.62 -21.33
N SER A 690 16.78 -23.58 -21.62
CA SER A 690 17.18 -24.62 -20.67
C SER A 690 18.00 -24.08 -19.49
N GLU A 691 18.63 -22.92 -19.66
CA GLU A 691 19.41 -22.24 -18.63
C GLU A 691 18.58 -21.99 -17.37
N VAL A 692 17.29 -21.66 -17.53
CA VAL A 692 16.39 -21.41 -16.39
C VAL A 692 16.06 -22.69 -15.63
N ASP A 693 15.95 -23.82 -16.33
CA ASP A 693 15.64 -25.10 -15.69
C ASP A 693 16.78 -25.54 -14.74
N THR A 694 18.02 -25.10 -15.00
CA THR A 694 19.18 -25.41 -14.14
C THR A 694 19.20 -24.65 -12.81
N VAL A 695 18.46 -23.54 -12.72
CA VAL A 695 18.41 -22.68 -11.54
C VAL A 695 17.03 -22.66 -10.87
N ALA A 696 16.12 -23.52 -11.32
CA ALA A 696 14.77 -23.62 -10.77
C ALA A 696 14.81 -23.84 -9.25
N GLY A 697 14.02 -23.06 -8.52
CA GLY A 697 13.95 -23.09 -7.07
C GLY A 697 14.99 -22.22 -6.35
N GLN A 698 15.97 -21.65 -7.05
CA GLN A 698 17.09 -20.90 -6.43
C GLN A 698 16.82 -19.40 -6.26
N GLY A 699 15.57 -18.95 -6.49
CA GLY A 699 15.19 -17.54 -6.35
C GLY A 699 15.53 -16.68 -7.57
N ALA A 700 15.69 -17.29 -8.75
CA ALA A 700 15.99 -16.60 -10.00
C ALA A 700 14.70 -16.40 -10.83
N GLY A 701 14.55 -15.25 -11.49
CA GLY A 701 13.43 -14.99 -12.40
C GLY A 701 13.93 -14.63 -13.79
N VAL A 702 13.25 -15.12 -14.83
CA VAL A 702 13.49 -14.73 -16.23
C VAL A 702 12.18 -14.27 -16.88
N ILE A 703 12.25 -13.21 -17.67
CA ILE A 703 11.26 -12.92 -18.71
C ILE A 703 11.90 -13.05 -20.09
N VAL A 704 11.10 -13.38 -21.10
CA VAL A 704 11.50 -13.23 -22.50
C VAL A 704 11.01 -11.87 -22.99
N GLY A 705 11.80 -10.81 -22.79
CA GLY A 705 11.39 -9.43 -23.06
C GLY A 705 11.22 -9.09 -24.53
N GLU A 706 11.86 -9.85 -25.43
CA GLU A 706 11.66 -9.72 -26.86
C GLU A 706 11.77 -11.07 -27.58
N TYR A 707 10.80 -11.35 -28.44
CA TYR A 707 10.79 -12.47 -29.39
C TYR A 707 9.81 -12.16 -30.54
N SER A 708 9.89 -12.90 -31.64
CA SER A 708 8.96 -12.77 -32.77
C SER A 708 8.66 -14.13 -33.42
N CYS A 709 7.75 -14.14 -34.41
CA CYS A 709 7.52 -15.33 -35.24
C CYS A 709 8.37 -15.34 -36.52
N VAL A 710 9.37 -14.45 -36.61
CA VAL A 710 10.13 -14.22 -37.83
C VAL A 710 11.21 -15.28 -37.99
N MET A 711 11.31 -15.81 -39.20
CA MET A 711 12.44 -16.62 -39.67
C MET A 711 13.06 -15.94 -40.89
N ASP A 712 14.36 -16.11 -41.09
CA ASP A 712 15.07 -15.50 -42.21
C ASP A 712 14.52 -15.99 -43.56
N GLY A 713 14.62 -15.14 -44.59
CA GLY A 713 14.19 -15.49 -45.96
C GLY A 713 14.80 -16.80 -46.47
N ARG A 714 16.05 -17.09 -46.10
CA ARG A 714 16.77 -18.33 -46.45
C ARG A 714 16.17 -19.56 -45.80
N SER A 715 15.58 -19.43 -44.61
CA SER A 715 14.94 -20.54 -43.92
C SER A 715 13.71 -21.05 -44.67
N TRP A 716 13.04 -20.22 -45.47
CA TRP A 716 11.77 -20.58 -46.12
C TRP A 716 11.90 -21.47 -47.37
N GLY A 717 13.09 -21.61 -47.97
CA GLY A 717 13.35 -22.55 -49.08
C GLY A 717 12.22 -22.65 -50.14
N ASN A 718 11.88 -23.89 -50.56
CA ASN A 718 10.80 -24.19 -51.51
C ASN A 718 9.39 -24.27 -50.88
N ILE A 719 9.17 -23.69 -49.69
CA ILE A 719 7.85 -23.74 -49.03
C ILE A 719 6.86 -22.85 -49.79
N GLN A 720 5.75 -23.43 -50.22
CA GLN A 720 4.75 -22.76 -51.06
C GLN A 720 3.47 -22.43 -50.28
N GLY A 721 2.86 -21.28 -50.63
CA GLY A 721 1.48 -20.93 -50.24
C GLY A 721 1.23 -20.94 -48.73
N ASP A 722 0.09 -21.52 -48.33
CA ASP A 722 -0.45 -21.49 -46.96
C ASP A 722 0.45 -22.17 -45.90
N GLN A 723 1.46 -22.94 -46.32
CA GLN A 723 2.39 -23.60 -45.40
C GLN A 723 3.25 -22.63 -44.58
N ARG A 724 3.60 -21.46 -45.14
CA ARG A 724 4.39 -20.46 -44.39
C ARG A 724 3.62 -19.95 -43.18
N LYS A 725 2.34 -19.64 -43.36
CA LYS A 725 1.46 -19.18 -42.28
C LYS A 725 1.31 -20.24 -41.19
N ASP A 726 1.05 -21.49 -41.57
CA ASP A 726 0.88 -22.59 -40.62
C ASP A 726 2.17 -22.84 -39.81
N LEU A 727 3.34 -22.78 -40.45
CA LEU A 727 4.63 -22.94 -39.77
C LEU A 727 4.94 -21.76 -38.84
N ALA A 728 4.65 -20.53 -39.24
CA ALA A 728 4.79 -19.37 -38.36
C ALA A 728 3.86 -19.47 -37.13
N THR A 729 2.61 -19.94 -37.32
CA THR A 729 1.68 -20.21 -36.22
C THR A 729 2.23 -21.28 -35.27
N LYS A 730 2.71 -22.41 -35.79
CA LYS A 730 3.32 -23.47 -34.98
C LYS A 730 4.57 -22.99 -34.24
N PHE A 731 5.36 -22.14 -34.86
CA PHE A 731 6.55 -21.55 -34.25
C PHE A 731 6.19 -20.64 -33.07
N GLY A 732 5.20 -19.75 -33.24
CA GLY A 732 4.68 -18.94 -32.13
C GLY A 732 4.15 -19.81 -30.98
N GLN A 733 3.37 -20.86 -31.29
CA GLN A 733 2.80 -21.75 -30.29
C GLN A 733 3.88 -22.51 -29.51
N LYS A 734 4.90 -23.01 -30.20
CA LYS A 734 6.05 -23.70 -29.59
C LYS A 734 6.82 -22.77 -28.65
N GLN A 735 7.04 -21.52 -29.07
CA GLN A 735 7.65 -20.48 -28.25
C GLN A 735 6.83 -20.21 -26.99
N ILE A 736 5.53 -19.88 -27.13
CA ILE A 736 4.64 -19.62 -25.99
C ILE A 736 4.60 -20.80 -25.01
N ALA A 737 4.47 -22.03 -25.52
CA ALA A 737 4.46 -23.23 -24.67
C ALA A 737 5.75 -23.36 -23.85
N ARG A 738 6.90 -23.01 -24.44
CA ARG A 738 8.18 -22.99 -23.71
C ARG A 738 8.25 -21.85 -22.69
N TRP A 739 7.84 -20.63 -23.07
CA TRP A 739 7.89 -19.47 -22.18
C TRP A 739 6.98 -19.63 -20.97
N GLN A 740 5.76 -20.14 -21.17
CA GLN A 740 4.80 -20.40 -20.09
C GLN A 740 5.29 -21.44 -19.10
N LYS A 741 6.19 -22.34 -19.50
CA LYS A 741 6.78 -23.35 -18.62
C LYS A 741 7.94 -22.81 -17.78
N SER A 742 8.82 -22.02 -18.38
CA SER A 742 10.14 -21.71 -17.79
C SER A 742 10.41 -20.23 -17.57
N SER A 743 9.44 -19.33 -17.74
CA SER A 743 9.62 -17.89 -17.52
C SER A 743 8.46 -17.26 -16.76
N GLY A 744 8.71 -16.10 -16.17
CA GLY A 744 7.68 -15.27 -15.55
C GLY A 744 6.81 -14.52 -16.56
N GLY A 745 7.11 -14.64 -17.86
CA GLY A 745 6.35 -14.01 -18.91
C GLY A 745 7.16 -13.78 -20.19
N SER A 746 6.47 -13.33 -21.22
CA SER A 746 7.03 -13.05 -22.53
C SER A 746 6.38 -11.83 -23.17
N PHE A 747 7.19 -11.00 -23.83
CA PHE A 747 6.74 -9.81 -24.55
C PHE A 747 7.11 -9.92 -26.03
N PHE A 748 6.10 -10.05 -26.87
CA PHE A 748 6.31 -10.13 -28.32
C PHE A 748 6.79 -8.79 -28.87
N TRP A 749 7.75 -8.80 -29.80
CA TRP A 749 8.19 -7.61 -30.53
C TRP A 749 7.59 -7.64 -31.95
N THR A 750 6.61 -6.78 -32.31
CA THR A 750 6.04 -5.66 -31.54
C THR A 750 4.55 -5.45 -31.86
N TYR A 751 3.86 -4.56 -31.13
CA TYR A 751 2.43 -4.33 -31.29
C TYR A 751 2.05 -3.41 -32.46
N LYS A 752 2.62 -2.21 -32.49
CA LYS A 752 2.19 -1.10 -33.36
C LYS A 752 3.31 -0.71 -34.32
N MET A 753 2.94 -0.47 -35.58
CA MET A 753 3.83 -0.01 -36.64
C MET A 753 3.03 0.71 -37.73
N ALA A 754 3.71 1.45 -38.62
CA ALA A 754 3.05 2.18 -39.71
C ALA A 754 2.43 1.25 -40.77
N TRP A 755 2.91 0.01 -40.89
CA TRP A 755 2.48 -0.98 -41.87
C TRP A 755 1.75 -2.17 -41.23
N MET A 756 0.78 -1.88 -40.35
CA MET A 756 -0.13 -2.91 -39.81
C MET A 756 -0.74 -3.77 -40.93
N PRO A 757 -0.94 -5.09 -40.74
CA PRO A 757 -0.93 -5.78 -39.45
C PRO A 757 0.43 -6.34 -38.99
N GLY A 758 1.49 -6.25 -39.80
CA GLY A 758 2.88 -6.44 -39.35
C GLY A 758 3.56 -7.78 -39.71
N GLY A 759 2.86 -8.72 -40.36
CA GLY A 759 3.41 -10.02 -40.73
C GLY A 759 3.87 -10.83 -39.52
N GLU A 760 5.02 -11.49 -39.63
CA GLU A 760 5.63 -12.23 -38.52
C GLU A 760 6.20 -11.33 -37.41
N TRP A 761 6.30 -10.01 -37.63
CA TRP A 761 6.64 -8.99 -36.62
C TRP A 761 5.41 -8.39 -35.93
N GLY A 762 4.20 -8.66 -36.44
CA GLY A 762 2.97 -8.04 -35.99
C GLY A 762 2.28 -8.83 -34.90
N PHE A 763 2.32 -8.37 -33.65
CA PHE A 763 1.62 -9.04 -32.54
C PHE A 763 0.14 -9.28 -32.85
N LYS A 764 -0.54 -8.25 -33.36
CA LYS A 764 -1.97 -8.32 -33.72
C LYS A 764 -2.23 -9.41 -34.76
N GLU A 765 -1.38 -9.51 -35.77
CA GLU A 765 -1.51 -10.55 -36.80
C GLU A 765 -1.26 -11.96 -36.24
N GLN A 766 -0.18 -12.12 -35.48
CA GLN A 766 0.21 -13.41 -34.91
C GLN A 766 -0.79 -13.92 -33.88
N THR A 767 -1.33 -13.05 -33.02
CA THR A 767 -2.41 -13.39 -32.10
C THR A 767 -3.69 -13.76 -32.86
N THR A 768 -4.09 -12.99 -33.87
CA THR A 768 -5.28 -13.31 -34.69
C THR A 768 -5.13 -14.63 -35.46
N ASN A 769 -3.92 -15.00 -35.84
CA ASN A 769 -3.62 -16.29 -36.48
C ASN A 769 -3.51 -17.46 -35.51
N GLY A 770 -3.71 -17.24 -34.20
CA GLY A 770 -3.59 -18.28 -33.16
C GLY A 770 -2.16 -18.70 -32.86
N ALA A 771 -1.16 -17.94 -33.30
CA ALA A 771 0.26 -18.21 -33.04
C ALA A 771 0.63 -17.92 -31.58
N LEU A 772 -0.07 -16.99 -30.94
CA LEU A 772 0.25 -16.49 -29.60
C LEU A 772 -0.90 -16.74 -28.62
N PRO A 773 -1.23 -18.01 -28.29
CA PRO A 773 -2.35 -18.30 -27.41
C PRO A 773 -2.08 -17.77 -25.99
N ALA A 774 -3.06 -17.07 -25.42
CA ALA A 774 -3.08 -16.80 -23.99
C ALA A 774 -3.43 -18.09 -23.22
N GLY A 775 -3.07 -18.15 -21.93
CA GLY A 775 -3.46 -19.28 -21.08
C GLY A 775 -4.99 -19.44 -20.97
N SER A 776 -5.48 -20.67 -20.88
CA SER A 776 -6.92 -21.01 -20.93
C SER A 776 -7.79 -20.21 -19.96
N LEU A 777 -7.32 -20.00 -18.73
CA LEU A 777 -8.02 -19.21 -17.70
C LEU A 777 -7.76 -17.70 -17.81
N ALA A 778 -6.72 -17.27 -18.53
CA ALA A 778 -6.44 -15.85 -18.74
C ALA A 778 -7.50 -15.17 -19.62
N SER A 779 -8.19 -15.95 -20.46
CA SER A 779 -9.28 -15.53 -21.35
C SER A 779 -10.66 -16.10 -20.97
N ALA A 780 -10.76 -16.75 -19.81
CA ALA A 780 -12.01 -17.42 -19.40
C ALA A 780 -13.10 -16.41 -19.03
N LYS A 781 -14.37 -16.78 -19.29
CA LYS A 781 -15.53 -16.01 -18.82
C LYS A 781 -15.57 -16.01 -17.30
N GLU A 782 -16.14 -14.95 -16.72
CA GLU A 782 -16.27 -14.80 -15.27
C GLU A 782 -16.91 -16.02 -14.59
N SER A 783 -17.96 -16.60 -15.20
CA SER A 783 -18.61 -17.82 -14.67
C SER A 783 -17.64 -18.99 -14.55
N ALA A 784 -16.81 -19.22 -15.58
CA ALA A 784 -15.83 -20.30 -15.57
C ALA A 784 -14.73 -20.06 -14.52
N VAL A 785 -14.33 -18.80 -14.30
CA VAL A 785 -13.39 -18.44 -13.23
C VAL A 785 -14.00 -18.70 -11.85
N ARG A 786 -15.26 -18.31 -11.64
CA ARG A 786 -15.99 -18.57 -10.37
C ARG A 786 -16.19 -20.06 -10.12
N ASP A 787 -16.50 -20.84 -11.16
CA ASP A 787 -16.62 -22.30 -11.06
C ASP A 787 -15.28 -22.95 -10.69
N ALA A 788 -14.18 -22.50 -11.30
CA ALA A 788 -12.83 -22.95 -10.98
C ALA A 788 -12.44 -22.62 -9.54
N LEU A 789 -12.75 -21.39 -9.10
CA LEU A 789 -12.55 -20.96 -7.72
C LEU A 789 -13.31 -21.84 -6.72
N ALA A 790 -14.59 -22.11 -6.98
CA ALA A 790 -15.42 -22.95 -6.11
C ALA A 790 -14.85 -24.38 -5.99
N ARG A 791 -14.35 -24.96 -7.09
CA ARG A 791 -13.68 -26.27 -7.08
C ARG A 791 -12.40 -26.25 -6.24
N ALA A 792 -11.57 -25.23 -6.40
CA ALA A 792 -10.32 -25.10 -5.63
C ALA A 792 -10.58 -24.91 -4.14
N GLN A 793 -11.53 -24.05 -3.76
CA GLN A 793 -11.90 -23.84 -2.35
C GLN A 793 -12.50 -25.11 -1.72
N GLY A 794 -13.37 -25.82 -2.45
CA GLY A 794 -13.98 -27.06 -1.97
C GLY A 794 -12.99 -28.22 -1.82
N SER A 795 -11.84 -28.19 -2.51
CA SER A 795 -10.81 -29.23 -2.45
C SER A 795 -9.61 -28.88 -1.57
N ARG A 796 -9.51 -27.64 -1.05
CA ARG A 796 -8.37 -27.11 -0.29
C ARG A 796 -7.89 -28.06 0.81
N GLU A 797 -8.77 -28.47 1.71
CA GLU A 797 -8.40 -29.34 2.86
C GLU A 797 -7.94 -30.73 2.43
N ALA A 798 -8.53 -31.28 1.37
CA ALA A 798 -8.14 -32.58 0.83
C ALA A 798 -6.76 -32.52 0.16
N LEU A 799 -6.52 -31.47 -0.64
CA LEU A 799 -5.23 -31.22 -1.29
C LEU A 799 -4.12 -30.99 -0.27
N LYS A 800 -4.37 -30.15 0.74
CA LYS A 800 -3.44 -29.91 1.85
C LYS A 800 -3.02 -31.20 2.54
N ARG A 801 -4.00 -32.03 2.90
CA ARG A 801 -3.74 -33.30 3.58
C ARG A 801 -2.92 -34.24 2.69
N ALA A 802 -3.30 -34.38 1.42
CA ALA A 802 -2.57 -35.23 0.47
C ALA A 802 -1.11 -34.79 0.31
N SER A 803 -0.87 -33.49 0.09
CA SER A 803 0.49 -32.93 -0.06
C SER A 803 1.31 -33.02 1.22
N PHE A 804 0.70 -32.79 2.38
CA PHE A 804 1.35 -32.94 3.68
C PHE A 804 1.73 -34.40 3.95
N ASP A 805 0.79 -35.34 3.77
CA ASP A 805 1.04 -36.77 3.97
C ASP A 805 2.13 -37.28 3.02
N GLN A 806 2.12 -36.85 1.75
CA GLN A 806 3.18 -37.18 0.79
C GLN A 806 4.55 -36.67 1.24
N HIS A 807 4.63 -35.41 1.70
CA HIS A 807 5.86 -34.82 2.21
C HIS A 807 6.40 -35.57 3.43
N VAL A 808 5.55 -35.80 4.44
CA VAL A 808 5.92 -36.50 5.68
C VAL A 808 6.37 -37.93 5.39
N ASN A 809 5.61 -38.68 4.58
CA ASN A 809 5.95 -40.06 4.24
C ASN A 809 7.27 -40.17 3.47
N TYR A 810 7.53 -39.25 2.54
CA TYR A 810 8.79 -39.20 1.80
C TYR A 810 9.97 -38.98 2.74
N TRP A 811 9.95 -37.93 3.57
CA TRP A 811 11.09 -37.58 4.41
C TRP A 811 11.32 -38.56 5.56
N ASN A 812 10.26 -39.10 6.14
CA ASN A 812 10.36 -40.20 7.12
C ASN A 812 10.92 -41.48 6.50
N GLY A 813 10.71 -41.72 5.20
CA GLY A 813 11.30 -42.83 4.46
C GLY A 813 12.77 -42.59 4.09
N VAL A 814 13.11 -41.38 3.64
CA VAL A 814 14.46 -41.02 3.17
C VAL A 814 15.45 -40.89 4.33
N ALA A 815 15.03 -40.29 5.46
CA ALA A 815 15.89 -40.15 6.63
C ALA A 815 15.12 -40.46 7.93
N PRO A 816 14.88 -41.75 8.22
CA PRO A 816 14.12 -42.17 9.40
C PRO A 816 14.74 -41.67 10.70
N GLY A 817 13.92 -41.12 11.60
CA GLY A 817 14.36 -40.66 12.93
C GLY A 817 15.00 -39.26 12.96
N GLN A 818 15.09 -38.56 11.83
CA GLN A 818 15.45 -37.15 11.82
C GLN A 818 14.31 -36.29 12.38
N PRO A 819 14.61 -35.24 13.18
CA PRO A 819 13.61 -34.39 13.80
C PRO A 819 13.11 -33.29 12.83
N PHE A 820 12.56 -33.69 11.69
CA PHE A 820 11.97 -32.77 10.71
C PHE A 820 10.89 -31.89 11.34
N GLU A 821 10.76 -30.66 10.83
CA GLU A 821 9.86 -29.63 11.35
C GLU A 821 8.63 -29.46 10.44
N HIS A 822 7.99 -30.58 10.07
CA HIS A 822 6.97 -30.64 8.99
C HIS A 822 5.83 -29.62 9.09
N PHE A 823 5.58 -29.04 10.28
CA PHE A 823 4.66 -27.91 10.43
C PHE A 823 5.04 -26.72 9.54
N ARG A 824 6.32 -26.50 9.24
CA ARG A 824 6.79 -25.45 8.32
C ARG A 824 6.32 -25.68 6.90
N PHE A 825 6.31 -26.94 6.44
CA PHE A 825 5.72 -27.29 5.16
C PHE A 825 4.23 -26.94 5.14
N GLN A 826 3.51 -27.20 6.23
CA GLN A 826 2.10 -26.85 6.34
C GLN A 826 1.87 -25.33 6.30
N ASP A 827 2.67 -24.55 7.04
CA ASP A 827 2.65 -23.07 7.01
C ASP A 827 2.88 -22.54 5.59
N GLY A 828 3.92 -23.08 4.93
CA GLY A 828 4.25 -22.74 3.54
C GLY A 828 3.07 -23.05 2.63
N TRP A 829 2.50 -24.25 2.74
CA TRP A 829 1.38 -24.67 1.90
C TRP A 829 0.18 -23.72 2.01
N ASP A 830 -0.19 -23.33 3.24
CA ASP A 830 -1.30 -22.40 3.46
C ASP A 830 -1.06 -21.03 2.82
N ILE A 831 0.14 -20.48 3.00
CA ILE A 831 0.54 -19.19 2.41
C ILE A 831 0.57 -19.30 0.89
N GLY A 832 1.12 -20.39 0.35
CA GLY A 832 1.25 -20.58 -1.09
C GLY A 832 -0.10 -20.70 -1.79
N PHE A 833 -1.01 -21.50 -1.22
CA PHE A 833 -2.38 -21.63 -1.71
C PHE A 833 -3.13 -20.29 -1.61
N GLY A 834 -2.94 -19.55 -0.50
CA GLY A 834 -3.52 -18.23 -0.29
C GLY A 834 -3.03 -17.18 -1.29
N ASP A 835 -1.72 -17.10 -1.53
CA ASP A 835 -1.13 -16.22 -2.52
C ASP A 835 -1.66 -16.53 -3.93
N ALA A 836 -1.66 -17.81 -4.33
CA ALA A 836 -2.19 -18.22 -5.63
C ALA A 836 -3.67 -17.83 -5.80
N LEU A 837 -4.47 -17.97 -4.74
CA LEU A 837 -5.86 -17.53 -4.69
C LEU A 837 -6.00 -16.00 -4.87
N ILE A 838 -5.15 -15.20 -4.23
CA ILE A 838 -5.17 -13.73 -4.37
C ILE A 838 -4.87 -13.33 -5.81
N PHE A 839 -3.84 -13.93 -6.43
CA PHE A 839 -3.50 -13.67 -7.83
C PHE A 839 -4.67 -14.07 -8.74
N PHE A 840 -5.23 -15.26 -8.54
CA PHE A 840 -6.34 -15.78 -9.34
C PHE A 840 -7.57 -14.89 -9.33
N THR A 841 -7.91 -14.35 -8.16
CA THR A 841 -9.13 -13.56 -7.95
C THR A 841 -8.94 -12.06 -8.15
N TYR A 842 -7.72 -11.60 -8.45
CA TYR A 842 -7.41 -10.17 -8.58
C TYR A 842 -8.37 -9.43 -9.53
N ARG A 843 -8.57 -9.94 -10.74
CA ARG A 843 -9.47 -9.30 -11.72
C ARG A 843 -10.93 -9.29 -11.27
N LEU A 844 -11.37 -10.35 -10.58
CA LEU A 844 -12.73 -10.47 -10.05
C LEU A 844 -13.01 -9.44 -8.94
N ASN A 845 -12.02 -9.17 -8.09
CA ASN A 845 -12.22 -8.42 -6.85
C ASN A 845 -11.88 -6.93 -6.97
N ASN A 846 -11.12 -6.52 -8.00
CA ASN A 846 -10.57 -5.16 -8.11
C ASN A 846 -11.19 -4.33 -9.24
N GLY A 847 -12.45 -4.62 -9.63
CA GLY A 847 -13.18 -3.80 -10.60
C GLY A 847 -12.58 -3.76 -12.01
N VAL A 848 -11.71 -4.71 -12.34
CA VAL A 848 -11.09 -4.82 -13.67
C VAL A 848 -12.19 -5.20 -14.67
N LYS A 849 -12.45 -4.33 -15.66
CA LYS A 849 -13.53 -4.49 -16.65
C LYS A 849 -13.24 -5.56 -17.73
N ARG A 850 -12.59 -6.67 -17.36
CA ARG A 850 -12.38 -7.84 -18.21
C ARG A 850 -12.32 -9.12 -17.38
N ALA A 851 -12.81 -10.21 -17.97
CA ALA A 851 -12.81 -11.52 -17.34
C ALA A 851 -11.41 -12.19 -17.40
N GLY A 852 -11.33 -13.39 -16.81
CA GLY A 852 -10.12 -14.19 -16.73
C GLY A 852 -9.47 -14.14 -15.35
N ALA A 853 -8.41 -14.93 -15.19
CA ALA A 853 -7.65 -15.06 -13.96
C ALA A 853 -6.16 -14.86 -14.21
N ASP A 854 -5.46 -14.38 -13.17
CA ASP A 854 -4.00 -14.26 -13.17
C ASP A 854 -3.37 -15.44 -12.40
N ARG A 855 -2.16 -15.81 -12.77
CA ARG A 855 -1.33 -16.78 -12.04
C ARG A 855 0.01 -16.16 -11.67
N ILE A 856 0.71 -16.74 -10.70
CA ILE A 856 2.06 -16.29 -10.34
C ILE A 856 3.01 -16.66 -11.49
N GLY A 857 3.68 -15.67 -12.08
CA GLY A 857 4.66 -15.87 -13.14
C GLY A 857 6.08 -15.98 -12.58
N MET A 858 6.49 -15.00 -11.79
CA MET A 858 7.83 -14.94 -11.19
C MET A 858 7.92 -15.79 -9.92
N LEU A 859 7.55 -17.06 -10.04
CA LEU A 859 7.37 -17.97 -8.91
C LEU A 859 8.59 -18.05 -8.01
N ASP A 860 9.78 -18.17 -8.57
CA ASP A 860 11.01 -18.34 -7.80
C ASP A 860 11.40 -17.09 -7.01
N VAL A 861 11.28 -15.91 -7.62
CA VAL A 861 11.55 -14.64 -6.93
C VAL A 861 10.49 -14.37 -5.86
N TRP A 862 9.22 -14.66 -6.16
CA TRP A 862 8.11 -14.55 -5.21
C TRP A 862 8.30 -15.49 -4.02
N ALA A 863 8.59 -16.76 -4.29
CA ALA A 863 8.84 -17.76 -3.26
C ALA A 863 10.03 -17.37 -2.38
N LYS A 864 11.12 -16.87 -2.99
CA LYS A 864 12.29 -16.42 -2.24
C LYS A 864 11.95 -15.26 -1.31
N ARG A 865 11.13 -14.31 -1.77
CA ARG A 865 10.63 -13.23 -0.93
C ARG A 865 9.82 -13.77 0.25
N ARG A 866 8.88 -14.68 0.02
CA ARG A 866 8.05 -15.27 1.10
C ARG A 866 8.88 -16.07 2.11
N GLU A 867 9.92 -16.78 1.67
CA GLU A 867 10.87 -17.46 2.56
C GLU A 867 11.57 -16.46 3.50
N LEU A 868 12.02 -15.32 2.97
CA LEU A 868 12.70 -14.29 3.75
C LEU A 868 11.74 -13.55 4.70
N GLU A 869 10.50 -13.26 4.25
CA GLU A 869 9.48 -12.67 5.12
C GLU A 869 9.10 -13.62 6.27
N TYR A 870 9.05 -14.94 6.00
CA TYR A 870 8.81 -15.96 7.03
C TYR A 870 9.98 -16.06 8.02
N GLU A 871 11.21 -15.99 7.53
CA GLU A 871 12.40 -15.96 8.38
C GLU A 871 12.44 -14.73 9.28
N GLU A 872 12.14 -13.55 8.74
CA GLU A 872 12.06 -12.30 9.49
C GLU A 872 10.95 -12.37 10.55
N SER A 873 9.76 -12.88 10.19
CA SER A 873 8.64 -12.99 11.13
C SER A 873 8.94 -13.93 12.29
N LEU A 874 9.61 -15.04 12.03
CA LEU A 874 10.08 -15.95 13.09
C LEU A 874 11.16 -15.29 13.94
N THR A 875 12.10 -14.59 13.33
CA THR A 875 13.21 -13.94 14.05
C THR A 875 12.68 -12.88 15.02
N MET A 876 11.69 -12.09 14.59
CA MET A 876 11.01 -11.14 15.46
C MET A 876 10.27 -11.82 16.62
N ARG A 877 9.65 -12.99 16.37
CA ARG A 877 8.95 -13.78 17.40
C ARG A 877 9.92 -14.51 18.35
N ALA A 878 11.14 -14.80 17.89
CA ALA A 878 12.17 -15.48 18.68
C ALA A 878 12.81 -14.60 19.77
N ASN A 879 12.52 -13.29 19.83
CA ASN A 879 12.91 -12.40 20.94
C ASN A 879 14.38 -12.52 21.39
N GLY A 880 15.31 -12.58 20.42
CA GLY A 880 16.76 -12.66 20.68
C GLY A 880 17.33 -14.08 20.83
N TYR A 881 16.51 -15.14 20.74
CA TYR A 881 17.00 -16.52 20.62
C TYR A 881 17.41 -16.83 19.17
N GLU A 882 18.52 -17.54 19.02
CA GLU A 882 18.98 -18.02 17.71
C GLU A 882 18.01 -19.08 17.19
N LEU A 883 17.46 -18.84 16.00
CA LEU A 883 16.57 -19.79 15.33
C LEU A 883 17.40 -20.88 14.66
N ASP A 884 17.02 -22.13 14.90
CA ASP A 884 17.53 -23.25 14.10
C ASP A 884 16.95 -23.15 12.68
N LYS A 885 17.83 -22.87 11.71
CA LYS A 885 17.47 -22.71 10.30
C LYS A 885 17.54 -24.02 9.50
N THR A 886 17.93 -25.13 10.15
CA THR A 886 18.20 -26.42 9.48
C THR A 886 17.04 -26.89 8.61
N TYR A 887 15.79 -26.66 9.03
CA TYR A 887 14.59 -27.14 8.34
C TYR A 887 13.76 -26.03 7.67
N PHE A 888 14.31 -24.82 7.50
CA PHE A 888 13.57 -23.70 6.87
C PHE A 888 13.18 -23.98 5.42
N TRP A 889 13.93 -24.83 4.72
CA TRP A 889 13.62 -25.26 3.36
C TRP A 889 12.26 -25.96 3.25
N GLU A 890 11.74 -26.56 4.34
CA GLU A 890 10.41 -27.18 4.35
C GLU A 890 9.30 -26.17 4.08
N PHE A 891 9.45 -24.92 4.56
CA PHE A 891 8.52 -23.83 4.26
C PHE A 891 8.48 -23.52 2.76
N GLY A 892 9.63 -23.30 2.13
CA GLY A 892 9.71 -23.03 0.69
C GLY A 892 9.16 -24.19 -0.15
N HIS A 893 9.38 -25.42 0.28
CA HIS A 893 8.79 -26.61 -0.34
C HIS A 893 7.26 -26.64 -0.21
N GLY A 894 6.74 -26.34 0.98
CA GLY A 894 5.31 -26.19 1.26
C GLY A 894 4.64 -25.10 0.42
N LEU A 895 5.26 -23.91 0.37
CA LEU A 895 4.79 -22.77 -0.41
C LEU A 895 4.56 -23.13 -1.87
N ARG A 896 5.56 -23.78 -2.48
CA ARG A 896 5.47 -24.22 -3.88
C ARG A 896 4.43 -25.31 -4.07
N ALA A 897 4.26 -26.21 -3.11
CA ALA A 897 3.21 -27.22 -3.15
C ALA A 897 1.81 -26.58 -3.10
N GLY A 898 1.57 -25.63 -2.19
CA GLY A 898 0.30 -24.91 -2.09
C GLY A 898 -0.07 -24.16 -3.37
N ILE A 899 0.91 -23.50 -3.99
CA ILE A 899 0.72 -22.82 -5.29
C ILE A 899 0.35 -23.83 -6.38
N ARG A 900 1.13 -24.92 -6.53
CA ARG A 900 0.86 -25.96 -7.54
C ARG A 900 -0.50 -26.62 -7.36
N ASP A 901 -0.86 -26.96 -6.14
CA ASP A 901 -2.14 -27.62 -5.82
C ASP A 901 -3.32 -26.70 -6.16
N PHE A 902 -3.20 -25.40 -5.85
CA PHE A 902 -4.18 -24.41 -6.27
C PHE A 902 -4.29 -24.35 -7.80
N GLU A 903 -3.16 -24.20 -8.49
CA GLU A 903 -3.11 -24.07 -9.95
C GLU A 903 -3.73 -25.30 -10.66
N GLN A 904 -3.43 -26.50 -10.17
CA GLN A 904 -4.03 -27.74 -10.65
C GLN A 904 -5.55 -27.76 -10.41
N ALA A 905 -6.01 -27.33 -9.24
CA ALA A 905 -7.43 -27.36 -8.88
C ALA A 905 -8.29 -26.40 -9.72
N VAL A 906 -7.75 -25.23 -10.08
CA VAL A 906 -8.43 -24.28 -10.97
C VAL A 906 -8.33 -24.66 -12.45
N GLY A 907 -7.39 -25.54 -12.81
CA GLY A 907 -7.24 -26.07 -14.17
C GLY A 907 -6.23 -25.29 -15.01
N PHE A 908 -5.22 -24.67 -14.40
CA PHE A 908 -4.04 -24.28 -15.15
C PHE A 908 -3.31 -25.56 -15.61
N GLU A 909 -2.79 -25.54 -16.84
CA GLU A 909 -1.99 -26.65 -17.35
C GLU A 909 -0.72 -26.77 -16.48
N SER A 910 -0.39 -28.00 -16.07
CA SER A 910 0.85 -28.26 -15.35
C SER A 910 2.02 -28.00 -16.28
N GLY A 911 2.81 -26.97 -15.97
CA GLY A 911 4.04 -26.62 -16.68
C GLY A 911 5.09 -27.72 -16.62
#